data_AF-A0A2E7FQ23-F1
#
_entry.id   AF-A0A2E7FQ23-F1
#
_cell.length_a   1.000
_cell.length_b   1.000
_cell.length_c   1.000
_cell.angle_alpha   90.00
_cell.angle_beta   90.00
_cell.angle_gamma   90.00
#
_symmetry.space_group_name_H-M   'P 1'
#
loop_
_entity.id
_entity.type
_entity.pdbx_description
1 polymer ?
#
loop_
_entity_poly.entity_id
_entity_poly.type
_entity_poly.pdbx_seq_one_letter_code
_entity_poly.pdbx_strand_id
1 'polypeptide(L)'
;MFSDTPLFRKCILIGLMCWGMACLGAFASPPPAVPKSDAEFVRLYRERCEYLIDQTVASTDPDDLTKGSSFTIAANLHRRTNLEWASKRLRLSNDPPSGAMFWMHPMVLLMETGRGVLSDDDWGFIRELWRTYFPYRGDTENHWVMYYVSLYLAAEMFPDAGPEAWYNGKSSKEIMADAKAFILDWMRITTSYGQGEYDSPNYIEEYTRPMALLVGWAQDPELRLKGKMMMDYILLDYAVENLEGLYGGAHSRLYPRYLLQPGMTQAAGHGWLLFNQGEYRSNGGTLMIALSGYTPPPILFRIATDRDKAYVHRELKRTRWRFRHAGPDAFEVDGKSTIPVYKYSYVHPDYILGSSQGGLLQPIQQQTWSLVWREENLEGKTNTMFGLQPYSSPIEGTMYFSSDWDTVTDLIARSKVDYDSPDKLEGGSPYEQVFQHKSSLISLYDIPEGTRFPLISTLFSRDIKQRIEDHSGWIFGQGGPLYIAYRPFAPGEWKPVDWTGLLKGGAGGWFSTGFKELSEGSQCLVSRSLKNGYILQVAPVTAFDSYKEFQDTIRSLPIEFSLEPTPSVQFTGLDGVALTARYGSTPTVAGKPVDHSKWKLFDGPFAQADRKSQTLEMIYGQQRYFLDFKNGSAKTSIVTEP
;
A
#
# COMPACT_ATOMS: atom_id res chain seq x y z
N MET A 1 34.92 -47.38 20.01
CA MET A 1 33.89 -48.44 19.88
C MET A 1 33.24 -48.22 18.52
N PHE A 2 33.86 -48.62 17.41
CA PHE A 2 33.94 -49.98 16.83
C PHE A 2 32.59 -50.64 16.55
N SER A 3 32.31 -50.77 15.25
CA SER A 3 31.60 -51.81 14.47
C SER A 3 30.60 -51.17 13.50
N ASP A 4 30.87 -51.08 12.19
CA ASP A 4 31.10 -52.08 11.14
C ASP A 4 29.87 -52.92 10.72
N THR A 5 29.14 -52.38 9.72
CA THR A 5 28.96 -52.91 8.33
C THR A 5 28.34 -54.33 8.10
N PRO A 6 28.06 -54.78 6.84
CA PRO A 6 26.85 -54.57 6.01
C PRO A 6 26.34 -55.90 5.32
N LEU A 7 25.92 -55.86 4.03
CA LEU A 7 25.66 -56.97 3.04
C LEU A 7 24.20 -57.51 2.95
N PHE A 8 23.54 -57.86 1.81
CA PHE A 8 23.82 -58.10 0.37
C PHE A 8 22.47 -57.81 -0.39
N ARG A 9 22.32 -57.17 -1.57
CA ARG A 9 22.89 -57.24 -2.94
C ARG A 9 22.00 -58.00 -3.95
N LYS A 10 21.94 -57.42 -5.18
CA LYS A 10 21.76 -57.97 -6.55
C LYS A 10 20.43 -57.63 -7.25
N CYS A 11 20.35 -57.35 -8.55
CA CYS A 11 21.24 -57.06 -9.71
C CYS A 11 20.26 -56.60 -10.84
N ILE A 12 20.55 -55.79 -11.88
CA ILE A 12 21.44 -55.98 -13.05
C ILE A 12 21.41 -54.67 -13.88
N LEU A 13 22.58 -54.25 -14.39
CA LEU A 13 22.79 -53.25 -15.44
C LEU A 13 22.30 -53.73 -16.82
N ILE A 14 21.73 -52.84 -17.64
CA ILE A 14 22.10 -52.71 -19.06
C ILE A 14 22.15 -51.21 -19.40
N GLY A 15 23.31 -50.75 -19.85
CA GLY A 15 23.52 -49.40 -20.36
C GLY A 15 23.24 -49.31 -21.86
N LEU A 16 22.89 -48.11 -22.32
CA LEU A 16 23.05 -47.70 -23.71
C LEU A 16 23.31 -46.18 -23.73
N MET A 17 24.50 -45.84 -24.22
CA MET A 17 24.88 -44.49 -24.67
C MET A 17 23.95 -44.04 -25.79
N CYS A 18 23.47 -42.79 -25.73
CA CYS A 18 23.18 -42.00 -26.92
C CYS A 18 23.61 -40.54 -26.65
N TRP A 19 24.65 -40.14 -27.37
CA TRP A 19 25.00 -38.74 -27.62
C TRP A 19 23.94 -38.09 -28.52
N GLY A 20 23.67 -36.80 -28.26
CA GLY A 20 23.31 -35.83 -29.29
C GLY A 20 21.86 -35.79 -29.77
N MET A 21 21.07 -34.87 -29.19
CA MET A 21 20.38 -33.84 -29.98
C MET A 21 19.84 -32.77 -29.03
N ALA A 22 20.50 -31.61 -29.02
CA ALA A 22 19.89 -30.38 -28.54
C ALA A 22 18.71 -30.06 -29.47
N CYS A 23 17.51 -30.45 -29.05
CA CYS A 23 16.30 -29.91 -29.66
C CYS A 23 16.17 -28.48 -29.16
N LEU A 24 16.48 -27.54 -30.04
CA LEU A 24 15.95 -26.18 -30.04
C LEU A 24 14.41 -26.29 -30.09
N GLY A 25 13.80 -26.56 -28.94
CA GLY A 25 12.38 -26.39 -28.75
C GLY A 25 12.13 -24.90 -28.69
N ALA A 26 11.69 -24.31 -29.80
CA ALA A 26 11.03 -23.02 -29.76
C ALA A 26 9.95 -23.12 -28.68
N PHE A 27 10.06 -22.29 -27.63
CA PHE A 27 9.02 -22.13 -26.64
C PHE A 27 7.77 -21.66 -27.40
N ALA A 28 6.88 -22.59 -27.73
CA ALA A 28 5.57 -22.23 -28.20
C ALA A 28 4.93 -21.40 -27.10
N SER A 29 4.59 -20.15 -27.41
CA SER A 29 3.81 -19.32 -26.50
C SER A 29 2.58 -20.13 -26.07
N PRO A 30 2.26 -20.16 -24.76
CA PRO A 30 1.04 -20.82 -24.32
C PRO A 30 -0.13 -20.27 -25.14
N PRO A 31 -1.11 -21.12 -25.52
CA PRO A 31 -2.26 -20.66 -26.26
C PRO A 31 -2.90 -19.47 -25.52
N PRO A 32 -3.36 -18.43 -26.24
CA PRO A 32 -3.97 -17.27 -25.62
C PRO A 32 -5.09 -17.74 -24.70
N ALA A 33 -5.05 -17.29 -23.44
CA ALA A 33 -6.07 -17.65 -22.46
C ALA A 33 -7.44 -17.25 -23.01
N VAL A 34 -8.41 -18.16 -22.93
CA VAL A 34 -9.79 -17.84 -23.29
C VAL A 34 -10.25 -16.68 -22.40
N PRO A 35 -10.79 -15.58 -22.97
CA PRO A 35 -11.27 -14.47 -22.18
C PRO A 35 -12.33 -14.94 -21.17
N LYS A 36 -12.09 -14.70 -19.88
CA LYS A 36 -13.01 -15.10 -18.82
C LYS A 36 -14.31 -14.31 -18.92
N SER A 37 -15.44 -14.99 -18.70
CA SER A 37 -16.74 -14.32 -18.59
C SER A 37 -16.89 -13.60 -17.24
N ASP A 38 -17.80 -12.63 -17.16
CA ASP A 38 -18.10 -11.90 -15.92
C ASP A 38 -18.52 -12.86 -14.79
N ALA A 39 -19.32 -13.87 -15.11
CA ALA A 39 -19.73 -14.92 -14.16
C ALA A 39 -18.53 -15.77 -13.70
N GLU A 40 -17.57 -16.04 -14.58
CA GLU A 40 -16.38 -16.81 -14.24
C GLU A 40 -15.44 -16.03 -13.31
N PHE A 41 -15.26 -14.73 -13.51
CA PHE A 41 -14.51 -13.87 -12.58
C PHE A 41 -15.10 -13.93 -11.17
N VAL A 42 -16.42 -13.76 -11.05
CA VAL A 42 -17.12 -13.81 -9.77
C VAL A 42 -17.00 -15.20 -9.13
N ARG A 43 -17.19 -16.28 -9.90
CA ARG A 43 -17.05 -17.65 -9.40
C ARG A 43 -15.67 -17.91 -8.81
N LEU A 44 -14.60 -17.61 -9.56
CA LEU A 44 -13.23 -17.84 -9.11
C LEU A 44 -12.88 -17.02 -7.86
N TYR A 45 -13.39 -15.78 -7.78
CA TYR A 45 -13.26 -14.96 -6.57
C TYR A 45 -13.96 -15.61 -5.38
N ARG A 46 -15.20 -16.09 -5.55
CA ARG A 46 -15.93 -16.78 -4.48
C ARG A 46 -15.23 -18.06 -4.03
N GLU A 47 -14.70 -18.85 -4.96
CA GLU A 47 -13.91 -20.05 -4.63
C GLU A 47 -12.70 -19.69 -3.74
N ARG A 48 -12.00 -18.57 -3.98
CA ARG A 48 -10.92 -18.09 -3.11
C ARG A 48 -11.42 -17.62 -1.73
N CYS A 49 -12.58 -16.96 -1.66
CA CYS A 49 -13.19 -16.60 -0.38
C CYS A 49 -13.50 -17.83 0.47
N GLU A 50 -14.17 -18.84 -0.10
CA GLU A 50 -14.50 -20.08 0.62
C GLU A 50 -13.23 -20.81 1.05
N TYR A 51 -12.23 -20.92 0.16
CA TYR A 51 -10.93 -21.51 0.48
C TYR A 51 -10.28 -20.82 1.68
N LEU A 52 -10.23 -19.48 1.70
CA LEU A 52 -9.65 -18.72 2.82
C LEU A 52 -10.37 -18.98 4.14
N ILE A 53 -11.71 -19.00 4.13
CA ILE A 53 -12.54 -19.27 5.31
C ILE A 53 -12.28 -20.70 5.81
N ASP A 54 -12.31 -21.69 4.91
CA ASP A 54 -12.13 -23.10 5.25
C ASP A 54 -10.73 -23.39 5.79
N GLN A 55 -9.69 -22.79 5.21
CA GLN A 55 -8.32 -22.90 5.75
C GLN A 55 -8.22 -22.27 7.14
N THR A 56 -8.88 -21.14 7.37
CA THR A 56 -8.88 -20.49 8.69
C THR A 56 -9.55 -21.39 9.74
N VAL A 57 -10.70 -21.98 9.41
CA VAL A 57 -11.40 -22.92 10.29
C VAL A 57 -10.57 -24.20 10.51
N ALA A 58 -10.00 -24.78 9.46
CA ALA A 58 -9.17 -25.98 9.55
C ALA A 58 -7.91 -25.78 10.39
N SER A 59 -7.36 -24.55 10.42
CA SER A 59 -6.20 -24.20 11.26
C SER A 59 -6.55 -23.96 12.74
N THR A 60 -7.83 -24.03 13.11
CA THR A 60 -8.26 -23.84 14.49
C THR A 60 -8.00 -25.12 15.29
N ASP A 61 -7.16 -24.99 16.31
CA ASP A 61 -6.97 -26.02 17.34
C ASP A 61 -7.99 -25.79 18.45
N PRO A 62 -9.05 -26.63 18.56
CA PRO A 62 -10.11 -26.44 19.55
C PRO A 62 -9.64 -26.64 21.00
N ASP A 63 -8.47 -27.26 21.21
CA ASP A 63 -7.90 -27.52 22.53
C ASP A 63 -6.91 -26.41 22.97
N ASP A 64 -6.51 -25.51 22.06
CA ASP A 64 -5.59 -24.40 22.34
C ASP A 64 -6.30 -23.04 22.34
N LEU A 65 -6.65 -22.57 23.53
CA LEU A 65 -7.27 -21.25 23.74
C LEU A 65 -6.28 -20.09 23.62
N THR A 66 -4.97 -20.35 23.54
CA THR A 66 -3.95 -19.29 23.41
C THR A 66 -3.81 -18.79 21.98
N LYS A 67 -4.31 -19.56 21.00
CA LYS A 67 -4.28 -19.24 19.57
C LYS A 67 -5.64 -18.77 19.06
N GLY A 68 -5.63 -18.25 17.83
CA GLY A 68 -6.82 -17.71 17.17
C GLY A 68 -7.04 -16.23 17.51
N SER A 69 -7.38 -15.46 16.48
CA SER A 69 -7.78 -14.06 16.61
C SER A 69 -9.30 -13.94 16.61
N SER A 70 -9.84 -12.75 16.88
CA SER A 70 -11.27 -12.48 16.72
C SER A 70 -11.78 -12.78 15.29
N PHE A 71 -10.93 -12.66 14.28
CA PHE A 71 -11.23 -13.08 12.91
C PHE A 71 -11.37 -14.61 12.79
N THR A 72 -10.50 -15.36 13.45
CA THR A 72 -10.58 -16.83 13.53
C THR A 72 -11.86 -17.28 14.23
N ILE A 73 -12.26 -16.60 15.30
CA ILE A 73 -13.54 -16.85 15.98
C ILE A 73 -14.70 -16.60 15.02
N ALA A 74 -14.70 -15.45 14.32
CA ALA A 74 -15.76 -15.10 13.38
C ALA A 74 -15.93 -16.13 12.24
N ALA A 75 -14.84 -16.69 11.71
CA ALA A 75 -14.90 -17.75 10.70
C ALA A 75 -15.52 -19.05 11.23
N ASN A 76 -15.16 -19.45 12.47
CA ASN A 76 -15.75 -20.62 13.12
C ASN A 76 -17.24 -20.45 13.41
N LEU A 77 -17.67 -19.26 13.86
CA LEU A 77 -19.09 -18.93 14.03
C LEU A 77 -19.84 -18.98 12.70
N HIS A 78 -19.24 -18.42 11.63
CA HIS A 78 -19.82 -18.46 10.28
C HIS A 78 -20.01 -19.90 9.76
N ARG A 79 -19.03 -20.79 9.98
CA ARG A 79 -19.12 -22.21 9.60
C ARG A 79 -19.88 -23.08 10.60
N ARG A 80 -20.26 -22.54 11.75
CA ARG A 80 -20.88 -23.26 12.88
C ARG A 80 -20.04 -24.43 13.38
N THR A 81 -18.72 -24.22 13.43
CA THR A 81 -17.72 -25.20 13.89
C THR A 81 -17.00 -24.68 15.13
N ASN A 82 -16.42 -25.59 15.93
CA ASN A 82 -15.62 -25.24 17.13
C ASN A 82 -16.32 -24.22 18.06
N LEU A 83 -17.64 -24.33 18.23
CA LEU A 83 -18.45 -23.30 18.90
C LEU A 83 -18.11 -23.12 20.39
N GLU A 84 -17.80 -24.22 21.08
CA GLU A 84 -17.36 -24.16 22.48
C GLU A 84 -16.02 -23.43 22.61
N TRP A 85 -15.06 -23.75 21.72
CA TRP A 85 -13.79 -23.04 21.63
C TRP A 85 -14.02 -21.56 21.32
N ALA A 86 -14.89 -21.23 20.35
CA ALA A 86 -15.21 -19.87 19.95
C ALA A 86 -15.74 -19.02 21.12
N SER A 87 -16.68 -19.55 21.90
CA SER A 87 -17.21 -18.89 23.10
C SER A 87 -16.13 -18.68 24.18
N LYS A 88 -15.35 -19.72 24.51
CA LYS A 88 -14.26 -19.61 25.49
C LYS A 88 -13.18 -18.63 25.06
N ARG A 89 -12.78 -18.69 23.78
CA ARG A 89 -11.77 -17.82 23.19
C ARG A 89 -12.20 -16.36 23.17
N LEU A 90 -13.47 -16.10 22.83
CA LEU A 90 -14.09 -14.77 22.89
C LEU A 90 -13.94 -14.16 24.29
N ARG A 91 -14.20 -14.92 25.35
CA ARG A 91 -14.04 -14.44 26.73
C ARG A 91 -12.57 -14.16 27.03
N LEU A 92 -11.68 -15.10 26.73
CA LEU A 92 -10.27 -14.98 27.02
C LEU A 92 -9.56 -13.83 26.30
N SER A 93 -9.91 -13.50 25.05
CA SER A 93 -9.32 -12.33 24.34
C SER A 93 -9.81 -10.99 24.85
N ASN A 94 -10.88 -10.96 25.62
CA ASN A 94 -11.61 -9.74 25.93
C ASN A 94 -11.77 -9.49 27.44
N ASP A 95 -11.07 -10.24 28.30
CA ASP A 95 -11.06 -10.02 29.74
C ASP A 95 -9.61 -9.92 30.27
N PRO A 96 -9.06 -8.69 30.42
CA PRO A 96 -9.67 -7.41 30.09
C PRO A 96 -9.62 -7.10 28.57
N PRO A 97 -10.53 -6.26 28.05
CA PRO A 97 -10.49 -5.85 26.65
C PRO A 97 -9.36 -4.87 26.36
N SER A 98 -8.74 -4.98 25.18
CA SER A 98 -7.65 -4.10 24.73
C SER A 98 -7.64 -3.98 23.19
N GLY A 99 -6.89 -3.01 22.66
CA GLY A 99 -6.74 -2.82 21.20
C GLY A 99 -7.48 -1.60 20.63
N ALA A 100 -8.21 -0.85 21.44
CA ALA A 100 -8.82 0.43 21.05
C ALA A 100 -9.76 0.27 19.83
N MET A 101 -9.70 1.15 18.83
CA MET A 101 -10.48 0.99 17.60
C MET A 101 -10.18 -0.32 16.83
N PHE A 102 -8.99 -0.91 16.96
CA PHE A 102 -8.62 -2.20 16.34
C PHE A 102 -9.33 -3.39 16.99
N TRP A 103 -9.89 -3.22 18.19
CA TRP A 103 -10.78 -4.19 18.81
C TRP A 103 -12.20 -4.13 18.21
N MET A 104 -12.69 -2.94 17.87
CA MET A 104 -14.08 -2.71 17.51
C MET A 104 -14.50 -3.43 16.22
N HIS A 105 -13.72 -3.32 15.13
CA HIS A 105 -14.10 -3.90 13.85
C HIS A 105 -14.12 -5.44 13.82
N PRO A 106 -13.15 -6.19 14.38
CA PRO A 106 -13.28 -7.63 14.44
C PRO A 106 -14.33 -8.07 15.48
N MET A 107 -14.60 -7.25 16.52
CA MET A 107 -15.68 -7.51 17.46
C MET A 107 -17.05 -7.42 16.75
N VAL A 108 -17.27 -6.41 15.90
CA VAL A 108 -18.49 -6.30 15.08
C VAL A 108 -18.61 -7.48 14.11
N LEU A 109 -17.54 -7.86 13.43
CA LEU A 109 -17.55 -9.04 12.55
C LEU A 109 -17.99 -10.31 13.31
N LEU A 110 -17.42 -10.53 14.49
CA LEU A 110 -17.76 -11.66 15.36
C LEU A 110 -19.22 -11.60 15.82
N MET A 111 -19.71 -10.42 16.20
CA MET A 111 -21.12 -10.23 16.57
C MET A 111 -22.05 -10.59 15.41
N GLU A 112 -21.72 -10.11 14.21
CA GLU A 112 -22.52 -10.36 13.01
C GLU A 112 -22.51 -11.83 12.58
N THR A 113 -21.35 -12.51 12.59
CA THR A 113 -21.30 -13.96 12.31
C THR A 113 -21.84 -14.81 13.46
N GLY A 114 -21.91 -14.26 14.67
CA GLY A 114 -22.45 -14.90 15.87
C GLY A 114 -23.97 -14.86 16.00
N ARG A 115 -24.69 -14.12 15.14
CA ARG A 115 -26.16 -14.06 15.18
C ARG A 115 -26.78 -15.45 15.03
N GLY A 116 -27.62 -15.83 16.00
CA GLY A 116 -28.26 -17.15 16.03
C GLY A 116 -27.31 -18.32 16.31
N VAL A 117 -26.07 -18.03 16.73
CA VAL A 117 -25.05 -19.04 17.08
C VAL A 117 -24.54 -18.83 18.51
N LEU A 118 -24.22 -17.59 18.88
CA LEU A 118 -23.79 -17.23 20.24
C LEU A 118 -24.94 -17.35 21.25
N SER A 119 -24.60 -17.75 22.47
CA SER A 119 -25.56 -17.89 23.58
C SER A 119 -25.97 -16.53 24.17
N ASP A 120 -27.05 -16.50 24.94
CA ASP A 120 -27.47 -15.29 25.67
C ASP A 120 -26.40 -14.80 26.66
N ASP A 121 -25.64 -15.73 27.24
CA ASP A 121 -24.52 -15.42 28.14
C ASP A 121 -23.33 -14.81 27.38
N ASP A 122 -23.07 -15.22 26.15
CA ASP A 122 -22.05 -14.59 25.29
C ASP A 122 -22.49 -13.18 24.89
N TRP A 123 -23.76 -13.00 24.52
CA TRP A 123 -24.32 -11.68 24.23
C TRP A 123 -24.32 -10.77 25.46
N GLY A 124 -24.60 -11.31 26.65
CA GLY A 124 -24.48 -10.58 27.91
C GLY A 124 -23.06 -10.06 28.14
N PHE A 125 -22.06 -10.92 27.94
CA PHE A 125 -20.65 -10.53 28.02
C PHE A 125 -20.28 -9.46 26.98
N ILE A 126 -20.68 -9.63 25.72
CA ILE A 126 -20.43 -8.66 24.65
C ILE A 126 -21.03 -7.28 24.99
N ARG A 127 -22.28 -7.24 25.45
CA ARG A 127 -22.93 -5.97 25.85
C ARG A 127 -22.17 -5.29 26.98
N GLU A 128 -21.67 -6.06 27.95
CA GLU A 128 -20.88 -5.51 29.05
C GLU A 128 -19.55 -4.91 28.56
N LEU A 129 -18.89 -5.52 27.57
CA LEU A 129 -17.69 -4.94 26.94
C LEU A 129 -17.99 -3.59 26.29
N TRP A 130 -19.06 -3.50 25.49
CA TRP A 130 -19.47 -2.24 24.85
C TRP A 130 -19.92 -1.16 25.84
N ARG A 131 -20.38 -1.58 27.03
CA ARG A 131 -20.78 -0.68 28.11
C ARG A 131 -19.58 -0.14 28.90
N THR A 132 -18.56 -0.96 29.14
CA THR A 132 -17.50 -0.66 30.12
C THR A 132 -16.13 -0.37 29.50
N TYR A 133 -15.82 -0.95 28.34
CA TYR A 133 -14.58 -0.66 27.65
C TYR A 133 -14.69 0.69 26.96
N PHE A 134 -13.66 1.54 27.09
CA PHE A 134 -13.60 2.86 26.49
C PHE A 134 -12.53 2.88 25.38
N PRO A 135 -12.82 2.37 24.16
CA PRO A 135 -11.84 2.34 23.07
C PRO A 135 -11.33 3.74 22.73
N TYR A 136 -10.01 3.91 22.74
CA TYR A 136 -9.42 5.11 22.16
C TYR A 136 -9.69 5.14 20.65
N ARG A 137 -10.40 6.15 20.16
CA ARG A 137 -10.72 6.26 18.73
C ARG A 137 -9.49 6.34 17.83
N GLY A 138 -8.41 6.99 18.31
CA GLY A 138 -7.26 7.34 17.49
C GLY A 138 -7.34 8.75 16.88
N ASP A 139 -6.28 9.10 16.16
CA ASP A 139 -5.95 10.44 15.67
C ASP A 139 -5.71 10.51 14.15
N THR A 140 -5.90 9.40 13.44
CA THR A 140 -5.68 9.32 11.98
C THR A 140 -6.97 9.00 11.24
N GLU A 141 -6.96 9.22 9.92
CA GLU A 141 -8.18 9.08 9.11
C GLU A 141 -8.69 7.64 9.09
N ASN A 142 -7.82 6.65 8.86
CA ASN A 142 -8.16 5.22 8.96
C ASN A 142 -8.79 4.86 10.32
N HIS A 143 -8.21 5.37 11.42
CA HIS A 143 -8.70 5.11 12.78
C HIS A 143 -10.16 5.57 12.96
N TRP A 144 -10.49 6.76 12.44
CA TRP A 144 -11.84 7.31 12.57
C TRP A 144 -12.85 6.53 11.73
N VAL A 145 -12.50 6.15 10.49
CA VAL A 145 -13.39 5.34 9.65
C VAL A 145 -13.68 4.00 10.30
N MET A 146 -12.64 3.30 10.79
CA MET A 146 -12.80 2.03 11.51
C MET A 146 -13.69 2.19 12.75
N TYR A 147 -13.44 3.22 13.56
CA TYR A 147 -14.20 3.48 14.77
C TYR A 147 -15.67 3.77 14.50
N TYR A 148 -15.99 4.73 13.62
CA TYR A 148 -17.37 5.16 13.40
C TYR A 148 -18.19 4.09 12.67
N VAL A 149 -17.61 3.37 11.70
CA VAL A 149 -18.32 2.25 11.06
C VAL A 149 -18.62 1.14 12.07
N SER A 150 -17.64 0.76 12.88
CA SER A 150 -17.84 -0.31 13.87
C SER A 150 -18.87 0.11 14.92
N LEU A 151 -18.79 1.35 15.41
CA LEU A 151 -19.71 1.88 16.39
C LEU A 151 -21.15 1.99 15.84
N TYR A 152 -21.29 2.41 14.58
CA TYR A 152 -22.58 2.45 13.89
C TYR A 152 -23.23 1.05 13.87
N LEU A 153 -22.49 0.05 13.38
CA LEU A 153 -23.02 -1.31 13.22
C LEU A 153 -23.32 -1.97 14.57
N ALA A 154 -22.46 -1.79 15.57
CA ALA A 154 -22.73 -2.28 16.93
C ALA A 154 -24.04 -1.68 17.48
N ALA A 155 -24.24 -0.37 17.32
CA ALA A 155 -25.47 0.31 17.75
C ALA A 155 -26.71 -0.11 16.95
N GLU A 156 -26.55 -0.38 15.65
CA GLU A 156 -27.61 -0.88 14.77
C GLU A 156 -28.11 -2.27 15.21
N MET A 157 -27.27 -3.09 15.87
CA MET A 157 -27.72 -4.37 16.46
C MET A 157 -28.67 -4.20 17.66
N PHE A 158 -28.61 -3.04 18.35
CA PHE A 158 -29.41 -2.75 19.55
C PHE A 158 -30.07 -1.36 19.42
N PRO A 159 -30.98 -1.16 18.46
CA PRO A 159 -31.43 0.17 18.02
C PRO A 159 -32.18 0.98 19.10
N ASP A 160 -32.76 0.28 20.09
CA ASP A 160 -33.52 0.89 21.18
C ASP A 160 -32.71 1.03 22.49
N ALA A 161 -31.42 0.67 22.50
CA ALA A 161 -30.61 0.77 23.71
C ALA A 161 -30.36 2.23 24.14
N GLY A 162 -30.53 2.48 25.43
CA GLY A 162 -30.33 3.79 26.05
C GLY A 162 -28.86 4.12 26.32
N PRO A 163 -28.57 5.32 26.86
CA PRO A 163 -27.22 5.78 27.16
C PRO A 163 -26.46 4.91 28.16
N GLU A 164 -27.16 4.16 29.01
CA GLU A 164 -26.59 3.23 29.98
C GLU A 164 -25.94 1.98 29.35
N ALA A 165 -26.22 1.70 28.08
CA ALA A 165 -25.70 0.54 27.37
C ALA A 165 -24.32 0.76 26.72
N TRP A 166 -23.84 2.00 26.66
CA TRP A 166 -22.66 2.38 25.90
C TRP A 166 -21.66 3.15 26.74
N TYR A 167 -20.37 2.85 26.54
CA TYR A 167 -19.27 3.51 27.26
C TYR A 167 -19.26 5.04 27.14
N ASN A 168 -19.82 5.59 26.06
CA ASN A 168 -19.82 7.02 25.76
C ASN A 168 -21.07 7.76 26.29
N GLY A 169 -21.99 7.06 26.97
CA GLY A 169 -23.20 7.65 27.54
C GLY A 169 -24.22 8.16 26.52
N LYS A 170 -24.13 7.73 25.25
CA LYS A 170 -25.09 8.05 24.19
C LYS A 170 -26.02 6.88 23.94
N SER A 171 -27.27 7.14 23.57
CA SER A 171 -28.18 6.11 23.08
C SER A 171 -27.72 5.56 21.71
N SER A 172 -28.20 4.38 21.33
CA SER A 172 -27.91 3.81 19.99
C SER A 172 -28.34 4.75 18.86
N LYS A 173 -29.44 5.50 19.03
CA LYS A 173 -29.94 6.45 18.03
C LYS A 173 -28.97 7.62 17.82
N GLU A 174 -28.45 8.19 18.90
CA GLU A 174 -27.45 9.27 18.85
C GLU A 174 -26.13 8.76 18.26
N ILE A 175 -25.69 7.57 18.66
CA ILE A 175 -24.50 6.91 18.11
C ILE A 175 -24.62 6.73 16.59
N MET A 176 -25.73 6.14 16.13
CA MET A 176 -25.95 5.91 14.71
C MET A 176 -26.00 7.21 13.91
N ALA A 177 -26.64 8.26 14.44
CA ALA A 177 -26.72 9.57 13.78
C ALA A 177 -25.33 10.21 13.61
N ASP A 178 -24.53 10.26 14.68
CA ASP A 178 -23.19 10.84 14.66
C ASP A 178 -22.25 10.06 13.74
N ALA A 179 -22.27 8.73 13.85
CA ALA A 179 -21.42 7.87 13.04
C ALA A 179 -21.79 7.94 11.56
N LYS A 180 -23.09 7.92 11.21
CA LYS A 180 -23.55 8.08 9.83
C LYS A 180 -23.11 9.43 9.25
N ALA A 181 -23.27 10.51 10.01
CA ALA A 181 -22.84 11.84 9.59
C ALA A 181 -21.34 11.88 9.27
N PHE A 182 -20.50 11.30 10.14
CA PHE A 182 -19.06 11.20 9.89
C PHE A 182 -18.74 10.36 8.64
N ILE A 183 -19.32 9.17 8.51
CA ILE A 183 -19.03 8.24 7.40
C ILE A 183 -19.35 8.89 6.05
N LEU A 184 -20.52 9.52 5.94
CA LEU A 184 -20.94 10.21 4.72
C LEU A 184 -20.06 11.43 4.42
N ASP A 185 -19.66 12.18 5.45
CA ASP A 185 -18.77 13.32 5.29
C ASP A 185 -17.37 12.91 4.83
N TRP A 186 -16.84 11.83 5.38
CA TRP A 186 -15.56 11.27 4.95
C TRP A 186 -15.59 10.80 3.48
N MET A 187 -16.66 10.10 3.06
CA MET A 187 -16.84 9.69 1.66
C MET A 187 -16.91 10.91 0.73
N ARG A 188 -17.66 11.94 1.12
CA ARG A 188 -17.75 13.21 0.36
C ARG A 188 -16.39 13.88 0.22
N ILE A 189 -15.64 14.01 1.31
CA ILE A 189 -14.32 14.66 1.31
C ILE A 189 -13.35 13.86 0.43
N THR A 190 -13.30 12.54 0.60
CA THR A 190 -12.39 11.67 -0.15
C THR A 190 -12.68 11.73 -1.65
N THR A 191 -13.94 11.66 -2.05
CA THR A 191 -14.36 11.71 -3.46
C THR A 191 -14.40 13.12 -4.05
N SER A 192 -14.10 14.16 -3.25
CA SER A 192 -13.99 15.56 -3.70
C SER A 192 -12.55 16.06 -3.75
N TYR A 193 -11.70 15.62 -2.83
CA TYR A 193 -10.38 16.20 -2.59
C TYR A 193 -9.27 15.14 -2.49
N GLY A 194 -9.62 13.86 -2.66
CA GLY A 194 -8.71 12.74 -2.46
C GLY A 194 -8.62 12.28 -1.01
N GLN A 195 -8.09 11.07 -0.82
CA GLN A 195 -7.88 10.47 0.49
C GLN A 195 -6.69 11.14 1.18
N GLY A 196 -6.76 11.36 2.50
CA GLY A 196 -5.68 12.00 3.27
C GLY A 196 -4.51 11.08 3.56
N GLU A 197 -4.79 9.81 3.80
CA GLU A 197 -3.79 8.74 3.85
C GLU A 197 -3.87 7.95 2.55
N TYR A 198 -3.18 8.49 1.55
CA TYR A 198 -3.19 7.99 0.18
C TYR A 198 -2.45 6.65 0.04
N ASP A 199 -3.08 5.76 -0.73
CA ASP A 199 -2.47 4.68 -1.49
C ASP A 199 -1.54 3.76 -0.71
N SER A 200 -1.82 3.58 0.58
CA SER A 200 -0.96 2.79 1.45
C SER A 200 -1.11 1.29 1.15
N PRO A 201 -0.05 0.59 0.72
CA PRO A 201 -0.12 -0.85 0.49
C PRO A 201 -0.43 -1.64 1.76
N ASN A 202 -0.05 -1.14 2.93
CA ASN A 202 -0.32 -1.78 4.21
C ASN A 202 -1.58 -1.25 4.90
N TYR A 203 -1.97 0.02 4.72
CA TYR A 203 -3.22 0.54 5.31
C TYR A 203 -4.46 0.43 4.40
N ILE A 204 -4.33 -0.07 3.16
CA ILE A 204 -5.51 -0.37 2.33
C ILE A 204 -6.53 -1.21 3.10
N GLU A 205 -6.07 -2.15 3.92
CA GLU A 205 -6.95 -3.01 4.71
C GLU A 205 -7.77 -2.25 5.75
N GLU A 206 -7.22 -1.17 6.32
CA GLU A 206 -7.90 -0.37 7.33
C GLU A 206 -9.04 0.48 6.75
N TYR A 207 -9.07 0.61 5.42
CA TYR A 207 -10.19 1.21 4.69
C TYR A 207 -11.13 0.18 4.07
N THR A 208 -10.62 -0.96 3.59
CA THR A 208 -11.49 -2.02 3.03
C THR A 208 -12.27 -2.75 4.12
N ARG A 209 -11.70 -2.98 5.32
CA ARG A 209 -12.37 -3.60 6.46
C ARG A 209 -13.70 -2.93 6.84
N PRO A 210 -13.74 -1.62 7.16
CA PRO A 210 -15.01 -0.95 7.46
C PRO A 210 -15.99 -0.98 6.27
N MET A 211 -15.50 -0.87 5.02
CA MET A 211 -16.41 -0.97 3.87
C MET A 211 -16.98 -2.38 3.70
N ALA A 212 -16.19 -3.43 3.95
CA ALA A 212 -16.65 -4.81 3.97
C ALA A 212 -17.74 -5.01 5.04
N LEU A 213 -17.56 -4.40 6.23
CA LEU A 213 -18.57 -4.43 7.28
C LEU A 213 -19.89 -3.76 6.83
N LEU A 214 -19.83 -2.57 6.22
CA LEU A 214 -21.03 -1.90 5.71
C LEU A 214 -21.74 -2.72 4.63
N VAL A 215 -20.98 -3.29 3.69
CA VAL A 215 -21.52 -4.11 2.62
C VAL A 215 -22.24 -5.34 3.17
N GLY A 216 -21.60 -6.06 4.09
CA GLY A 216 -22.15 -7.30 4.62
C GLY A 216 -23.36 -7.11 5.52
N TRP A 217 -23.37 -6.06 6.35
CA TRP A 217 -24.26 -6.05 7.52
C TRP A 217 -25.05 -4.75 7.77
N ALA A 218 -24.71 -3.60 7.18
CA ALA A 218 -25.45 -2.35 7.43
C ALA A 218 -26.91 -2.45 6.95
N GLN A 219 -27.90 -2.27 7.83
CA GLN A 219 -29.32 -2.32 7.45
C GLN A 219 -29.79 -1.04 6.76
N ASP A 220 -29.16 0.09 7.05
CA ASP A 220 -29.36 1.34 6.31
C ASP A 220 -28.96 1.19 4.83
N PRO A 221 -29.92 1.29 3.89
CA PRO A 221 -29.66 1.04 2.47
C PRO A 221 -28.71 2.06 1.85
N GLU A 222 -28.67 3.30 2.36
CA GLU A 222 -27.75 4.32 1.88
C GLU A 222 -26.31 3.98 2.26
N LEU A 223 -26.08 3.61 3.53
CA LEU A 223 -24.75 3.23 4.00
C LEU A 223 -24.26 1.93 3.37
N ARG A 224 -25.14 0.93 3.19
CA ARG A 224 -24.78 -0.30 2.48
C ARG A 224 -24.35 -0.01 1.04
N LEU A 225 -25.14 0.80 0.31
CA LEU A 225 -24.83 1.17 -1.07
C LEU A 225 -23.55 2.00 -1.18
N LYS A 226 -23.44 3.09 -0.41
CA LYS A 226 -22.25 3.95 -0.46
C LYS A 226 -21.00 3.24 0.08
N GLY A 227 -21.15 2.34 1.05
CA GLY A 227 -20.09 1.44 1.50
C GLY A 227 -19.57 0.54 0.37
N LYS A 228 -20.47 -0.06 -0.42
CA LYS A 228 -20.07 -0.80 -1.64
C LYS A 228 -19.37 0.10 -2.66
N MET A 229 -19.94 1.28 -2.94
CA MET A 229 -19.34 2.22 -3.90
C MET A 229 -17.94 2.66 -3.46
N MET A 230 -17.75 2.89 -2.15
CA MET A 230 -16.45 3.27 -1.61
C MET A 230 -15.47 2.10 -1.59
N MET A 231 -15.93 0.86 -1.37
CA MET A 231 -15.11 -0.34 -1.60
C MET A 231 -14.64 -0.40 -3.05
N ASP A 232 -15.54 -0.22 -4.02
CA ASP A 232 -15.19 -0.21 -5.44
C ASP A 232 -14.19 0.91 -5.77
N TYR A 233 -14.34 2.10 -5.18
CA TYR A 233 -13.41 3.23 -5.30
C TYR A 233 -12.01 2.89 -4.80
N ILE A 234 -11.90 2.37 -3.57
CA ILE A 234 -10.60 2.01 -2.95
C ILE A 234 -9.91 0.90 -3.73
N LEU A 235 -10.67 -0.08 -4.22
CA LEU A 235 -10.12 -1.18 -5.01
C LEU A 235 -9.72 -0.75 -6.42
N LEU A 236 -10.37 0.26 -7.01
CA LEU A 236 -9.89 0.86 -8.26
C LEU A 236 -8.53 1.52 -8.06
N ASP A 237 -8.38 2.28 -6.98
CA ASP A 237 -7.14 2.97 -6.61
C ASP A 237 -5.93 2.01 -6.62
N TYR A 238 -6.12 0.84 -6.00
CA TYR A 238 -5.17 -0.27 -6.10
C TYR A 238 -5.06 -0.85 -7.51
N ALA A 239 -6.19 -1.15 -8.17
CA ALA A 239 -6.20 -1.88 -9.44
C ALA A 239 -5.47 -1.14 -10.57
N VAL A 240 -5.48 0.20 -10.58
CA VAL A 240 -4.81 1.01 -11.63
C VAL A 240 -3.30 1.16 -11.42
N GLU A 241 -2.79 0.87 -10.22
CA GLU A 241 -1.36 0.94 -9.87
C GLU A 241 -0.82 -0.39 -9.30
N ASN A 242 -1.48 -1.49 -9.65
CA ASN A 242 -1.09 -2.83 -9.22
C ASN A 242 -0.15 -3.52 -10.24
N LEU A 243 0.79 -4.34 -9.78
CA LEU A 243 1.61 -5.24 -10.59
C LEU A 243 1.66 -6.61 -9.92
N GLU A 244 0.80 -7.53 -10.36
CA GLU A 244 0.72 -8.89 -9.81
C GLU A 244 0.66 -8.99 -8.28
N GLY A 245 -0.16 -8.15 -7.66
CA GLY A 245 -0.31 -8.11 -6.21
C GLY A 245 0.43 -6.93 -5.59
N LEU A 246 1.42 -6.36 -6.26
CA LEU A 246 2.22 -5.25 -5.76
C LEU A 246 1.54 -3.91 -6.04
N TYR A 247 1.14 -3.20 -4.99
CA TYR A 247 0.68 -1.81 -5.12
C TYR A 247 1.91 -0.91 -5.24
N GLY A 248 2.16 -0.39 -6.45
CA GLY A 248 3.29 0.50 -6.74
C GLY A 248 2.90 1.98 -6.66
N GLY A 249 3.88 2.87 -6.74
CA GLY A 249 3.65 4.31 -6.73
C GLY A 249 4.32 5.04 -5.56
N ALA A 250 3.83 6.24 -5.27
CA ALA A 250 4.16 6.95 -4.04
C ALA A 250 3.10 6.68 -2.98
N HIS A 251 3.52 6.52 -1.74
CA HIS A 251 2.64 6.00 -0.71
C HIS A 251 2.74 6.77 0.60
N SER A 252 1.65 6.72 1.36
CA SER A 252 1.65 7.10 2.76
C SER A 252 1.48 5.87 3.66
N ARG A 253 1.87 6.02 4.93
CA ARG A 253 1.63 5.06 6.01
C ARG A 253 2.35 3.72 5.85
N LEU A 254 3.60 3.68 5.35
CA LEU A 254 4.39 2.43 5.28
C LEU A 254 5.22 2.14 6.53
N TYR A 255 5.79 0.93 6.58
CA TYR A 255 6.77 0.49 7.58
C TYR A 255 8.01 -0.06 6.89
N PRO A 256 9.18 -0.10 7.56
CA PRO A 256 10.46 -0.41 6.92
C PRO A 256 10.46 -1.82 6.32
N ARG A 257 9.80 -2.77 7.00
CA ARG A 257 9.69 -4.16 6.53
C ARG A 257 8.91 -4.30 5.21
N TYR A 258 7.88 -3.49 5.01
CA TYR A 258 7.04 -3.55 3.81
C TYR A 258 7.69 -2.80 2.65
N LEU A 259 8.46 -1.75 2.96
CA LEU A 259 9.35 -1.12 1.99
C LEU A 259 10.38 -2.10 1.45
N LEU A 260 11.00 -2.88 2.33
CA LEU A 260 11.98 -3.90 1.95
C LEU A 260 11.35 -5.13 1.29
N GLN A 261 10.12 -5.52 1.61
CA GLN A 261 9.45 -6.62 0.94
C GLN A 261 8.01 -6.23 0.57
N PRO A 262 7.82 -5.61 -0.61
CA PRO A 262 6.49 -5.18 -1.07
C PRO A 262 5.46 -6.32 -1.14
N GLY A 263 5.92 -7.54 -1.44
CA GLY A 263 5.10 -8.75 -1.43
C GLY A 263 4.52 -9.09 -0.05
N MET A 264 5.01 -8.48 1.05
CA MET A 264 4.49 -8.67 2.41
C MET A 264 3.34 -7.76 2.80
N THR A 265 2.99 -6.79 1.95
CA THR A 265 1.95 -5.80 2.24
C THR A 265 0.56 -6.42 2.32
N GLN A 266 -0.37 -5.70 2.93
CA GLN A 266 -1.76 -6.16 2.99
C GLN A 266 -2.42 -6.11 1.62
N ALA A 267 -2.02 -5.15 0.77
CA ALA A 267 -2.41 -5.06 -0.63
C ALA A 267 -2.06 -6.34 -1.41
N ALA A 268 -0.91 -6.97 -1.15
CA ALA A 268 -0.57 -8.25 -1.78
C ALA A 268 -1.58 -9.36 -1.44
N GLY A 269 -2.02 -9.44 -0.18
CA GLY A 269 -3.10 -10.36 0.21
C GLY A 269 -4.45 -10.02 -0.43
N HIS A 270 -4.76 -8.73 -0.61
CA HIS A 270 -5.94 -8.29 -1.34
C HIS A 270 -5.86 -8.65 -2.83
N GLY A 271 -4.70 -8.49 -3.46
CA GLY A 271 -4.43 -8.90 -4.84
C GLY A 271 -4.70 -10.38 -5.07
N TRP A 272 -4.24 -11.24 -4.16
CA TRP A 272 -4.51 -12.67 -4.24
C TRP A 272 -6.01 -12.97 -4.11
N LEU A 273 -6.64 -12.48 -3.05
CA LEU A 273 -8.05 -12.76 -2.78
C LEU A 273 -8.94 -12.25 -3.91
N LEU A 274 -8.80 -10.97 -4.28
CA LEU A 274 -9.70 -10.29 -5.20
C LEU A 274 -9.41 -10.69 -6.66
N PHE A 275 -8.14 -10.70 -7.08
CA PHE A 275 -7.76 -10.77 -8.49
C PHE A 275 -6.89 -11.98 -8.87
N ASN A 276 -6.57 -12.87 -7.91
CA ASN A 276 -5.67 -14.01 -8.12
C ASN A 276 -4.27 -13.58 -8.60
N GLN A 277 -3.74 -12.54 -7.95
CA GLN A 277 -2.44 -11.97 -8.25
C GLN A 277 -1.53 -12.01 -7.01
N GLY A 278 -0.28 -12.42 -7.19
CA GLY A 278 0.65 -12.65 -6.09
C GLY A 278 0.32 -13.91 -5.28
N GLU A 279 0.88 -13.99 -4.08
CA GLU A 279 0.86 -15.20 -3.25
C GLU A 279 -0.33 -15.25 -2.28
N TYR A 280 -0.76 -16.48 -1.95
CA TYR A 280 -1.75 -16.70 -0.90
C TYR A 280 -1.28 -16.07 0.43
N ARG A 281 -2.09 -15.16 0.96
CA ARG A 281 -1.88 -14.56 2.28
C ARG A 281 -3.20 -14.41 3.01
N SER A 282 -3.30 -15.05 4.17
CA SER A 282 -4.41 -14.88 5.10
C SER A 282 -4.08 -13.78 6.11
N ASN A 283 -5.00 -12.83 6.27
CA ASN A 283 -4.96 -11.79 7.28
C ASN A 283 -6.40 -11.36 7.65
N GLY A 284 -6.53 -10.49 8.66
CA GLY A 284 -7.85 -10.01 9.10
C GLY A 284 -8.64 -9.26 8.02
N GLY A 285 -7.97 -8.50 7.15
CA GLY A 285 -8.63 -7.77 6.06
C GLY A 285 -9.24 -8.68 5.00
N THR A 286 -8.45 -9.63 4.50
CA THR A 286 -8.89 -10.63 3.51
C THR A 286 -10.02 -11.50 4.05
N LEU A 287 -9.95 -11.95 5.31
CA LEU A 287 -11.01 -12.75 5.90
C LEU A 287 -12.31 -11.94 6.08
N MET A 288 -12.22 -10.69 6.49
CA MET A 288 -13.39 -9.81 6.63
C MET A 288 -14.06 -9.55 5.28
N ILE A 289 -13.28 -9.33 4.21
CA ILE A 289 -13.82 -9.22 2.85
C ILE A 289 -14.51 -10.52 2.45
N ALA A 290 -13.87 -11.68 2.65
CA ALA A 290 -14.44 -12.98 2.29
C ALA A 290 -15.78 -13.25 2.99
N LEU A 291 -15.88 -12.91 4.28
CA LEU A 291 -17.10 -13.09 5.08
C LEU A 291 -18.20 -12.08 4.76
N SER A 292 -17.86 -10.90 4.23
CA SER A 292 -18.84 -9.81 4.00
C SER A 292 -19.83 -10.07 2.87
N GLY A 293 -19.57 -11.05 2.00
CA GLY A 293 -20.37 -11.23 0.79
C GLY A 293 -20.18 -10.13 -0.26
N TYR A 294 -19.20 -9.23 -0.13
CA TYR A 294 -18.82 -8.31 -1.21
C TYR A 294 -18.52 -9.08 -2.51
N THR A 295 -18.87 -8.52 -3.67
CA THR A 295 -18.47 -9.00 -5.00
C THR A 295 -17.91 -7.82 -5.78
N PRO A 296 -16.63 -7.85 -6.20
CA PRO A 296 -16.09 -6.82 -7.07
C PRO A 296 -16.85 -6.79 -8.40
N PRO A 297 -17.18 -5.61 -8.95
CA PRO A 297 -17.72 -5.53 -10.30
C PRO A 297 -16.71 -6.11 -11.32
N PRO A 298 -17.15 -6.88 -12.34
CA PRO A 298 -16.27 -7.52 -13.32
C PRO A 298 -15.22 -6.60 -13.98
N ILE A 299 -15.55 -5.33 -14.17
CA ILE A 299 -14.64 -4.32 -14.74
C ILE A 299 -13.36 -4.14 -13.91
N LEU A 300 -13.42 -4.28 -12.57
CA LEU A 300 -12.24 -4.19 -11.72
C LEU A 300 -11.27 -5.35 -11.96
N PHE A 301 -11.76 -6.55 -12.22
CA PHE A 301 -10.89 -7.69 -12.56
C PHE A 301 -10.12 -7.42 -13.84
N ARG A 302 -10.79 -6.86 -14.86
CA ARG A 302 -10.19 -6.52 -16.14
C ARG A 302 -9.13 -5.44 -15.96
N ILE A 303 -9.45 -4.35 -15.25
CA ILE A 303 -8.49 -3.26 -14.96
C ILE A 303 -7.29 -3.77 -14.15
N ALA A 304 -7.51 -4.58 -13.12
CA ALA A 304 -6.43 -5.07 -12.25
C ALA A 304 -5.47 -6.03 -12.97
N THR A 305 -5.92 -6.73 -14.02
CA THR A 305 -5.16 -7.77 -14.73
C THR A 305 -4.62 -7.33 -16.08
N ASP A 306 -5.13 -6.25 -16.67
CA ASP A 306 -4.66 -5.74 -17.96
C ASP A 306 -3.34 -4.96 -17.79
N ARG A 307 -2.24 -5.60 -18.19
CA ARG A 307 -0.90 -5.03 -18.19
C ARG A 307 -0.23 -5.17 -19.56
N ASP A 308 -1.03 -5.26 -20.63
CA ASP A 308 -0.52 -5.53 -21.99
C ASP A 308 0.26 -4.33 -22.55
N LYS A 309 -0.06 -3.12 -22.10
CA LYS A 309 0.58 -1.88 -22.54
C LYS A 309 0.94 -1.02 -21.34
N ALA A 310 2.08 -0.35 -21.46
CA ALA A 310 2.46 0.64 -20.46
C ALA A 310 1.56 1.87 -20.54
N TYR A 311 1.26 2.46 -19.38
CA TYR A 311 0.46 3.68 -19.30
C TYR A 311 0.91 4.59 -18.17
N VAL A 312 0.52 5.85 -18.28
CA VAL A 312 0.64 6.84 -17.21
C VAL A 312 -0.69 6.93 -16.50
N HIS A 313 -0.63 6.91 -15.17
CA HIS A 313 -1.74 7.19 -14.29
C HIS A 313 -1.36 8.34 -13.37
N ARG A 314 -2.24 9.34 -13.25
CA ARG A 314 -2.04 10.52 -12.42
C ARG A 314 -3.18 10.69 -11.44
N GLU A 315 -2.85 11.16 -10.25
CA GLU A 315 -3.85 11.34 -9.20
C GLU A 315 -3.58 12.57 -8.35
N LEU A 316 -4.67 13.20 -7.93
CA LEU A 316 -4.69 14.23 -6.93
C LEU A 316 -5.25 13.66 -5.64
N LYS A 317 -4.39 13.56 -4.64
CA LYS A 317 -4.75 13.24 -3.25
C LYS A 317 -4.56 14.48 -2.39
N ARG A 318 -4.71 14.31 -1.08
CA ARG A 318 -4.40 15.35 -0.09
C ARG A 318 -3.61 14.75 1.06
N THR A 319 -3.08 15.58 1.93
CA THR A 319 -2.56 15.10 3.23
C THR A 319 -3.70 14.91 4.22
N ARG A 320 -3.38 14.31 5.37
CA ARG A 320 -4.20 14.47 6.57
C ARG A 320 -4.35 15.95 6.93
N TRP A 321 -5.31 16.24 7.81
CA TRP A 321 -5.51 17.60 8.31
C TRP A 321 -4.25 18.09 9.01
N ARG A 322 -3.85 19.32 8.68
CA ARG A 322 -2.71 20.01 9.28
C ARG A 322 -3.22 20.98 10.33
N PHE A 323 -2.89 20.72 11.58
CA PHE A 323 -3.26 21.61 12.70
C PHE A 323 -2.38 22.85 12.76
N ARG A 324 -1.12 22.72 12.33
CA ARG A 324 -0.11 23.78 12.35
C ARG A 324 0.74 23.68 11.09
N HIS A 325 1.48 24.73 10.78
CA HIS A 325 2.50 24.74 9.71
C HIS A 325 1.99 24.24 8.34
N ALA A 326 0.75 24.55 7.99
CA ALA A 326 0.13 24.04 6.76
C ALA A 326 0.91 24.44 5.50
N GLY A 327 1.56 25.61 5.53
CA GLY A 327 2.40 26.13 4.47
C GLY A 327 1.61 26.90 3.40
N PRO A 328 2.30 27.52 2.44
CA PRO A 328 1.68 28.35 1.40
C PRO A 328 0.85 27.56 0.39
N ASP A 329 1.11 26.26 0.22
CA ASP A 329 0.37 25.39 -0.70
C ASP A 329 -0.92 24.82 -0.10
N ALA A 330 -1.28 25.26 1.12
CA ALA A 330 -2.45 24.77 1.81
C ALA A 330 -3.76 25.31 1.22
N PHE A 331 -4.80 24.48 1.29
CA PHE A 331 -6.17 24.87 1.04
C PHE A 331 -7.10 24.36 2.14
N GLU A 332 -8.23 25.05 2.30
CA GLU A 332 -9.22 24.73 3.31
C GLU A 332 -10.32 23.82 2.76
N VAL A 333 -10.71 22.84 3.57
CA VAL A 333 -11.93 22.04 3.39
C VAL A 333 -12.70 22.09 4.70
N ASP A 334 -13.84 22.77 4.70
CA ASP A 334 -14.73 22.89 5.86
C ASP A 334 -14.01 23.36 7.13
N GLY A 335 -13.14 24.36 6.98
CA GLY A 335 -12.35 24.96 8.05
C GLY A 335 -11.16 24.13 8.54
N LYS A 336 -10.76 23.10 7.79
CA LYS A 336 -9.56 22.30 8.06
C LYS A 336 -8.55 22.47 6.93
N SER A 337 -7.30 22.75 7.30
CA SER A 337 -6.19 22.91 6.36
C SER A 337 -5.63 21.55 5.90
N THR A 338 -5.32 21.44 4.62
CA THR A 338 -4.54 20.33 4.03
C THR A 338 -3.74 20.84 2.83
N ILE A 339 -2.84 20.03 2.27
CA ILE A 339 -2.13 20.35 1.03
C ILE A 339 -2.40 19.28 -0.05
N PRO A 340 -2.27 19.62 -1.34
CA PRO A 340 -2.42 18.64 -2.41
C PRO A 340 -1.23 17.66 -2.45
N VAL A 341 -1.51 16.44 -2.90
CA VAL A 341 -0.51 15.40 -3.18
C VAL A 341 -0.69 14.99 -4.64
N TYR A 342 0.34 15.20 -5.44
CA TYR A 342 0.33 14.94 -6.88
C TYR A 342 1.09 13.63 -7.15
N LYS A 343 0.36 12.53 -7.39
CA LYS A 343 0.95 11.23 -7.71
C LYS A 343 1.05 10.99 -9.21
N TYR A 344 2.22 10.59 -9.68
CA TYR A 344 2.48 10.16 -11.05
C TYR A 344 3.00 8.74 -11.04
N SER A 345 2.34 7.83 -11.76
CA SER A 345 2.78 6.45 -11.91
C SER A 345 2.90 6.09 -13.38
N TYR A 346 4.03 5.46 -13.73
CA TYR A 346 4.22 4.78 -14.99
C TYR A 346 4.13 3.29 -14.76
N VAL A 347 2.99 2.72 -15.16
CA VAL A 347 2.69 1.31 -15.00
C VAL A 347 3.10 0.59 -16.27
N HIS A 348 4.10 -0.27 -16.17
CA HIS A 348 4.62 -1.10 -17.25
C HIS A 348 4.28 -2.58 -16.97
N PRO A 349 4.17 -3.44 -18.00
CA PRO A 349 3.99 -4.89 -17.84
C PRO A 349 4.94 -5.57 -16.83
N ASP A 350 6.14 -5.02 -16.66
CA ASP A 350 7.24 -5.60 -15.89
C ASP A 350 7.59 -4.84 -14.60
N TYR A 351 7.15 -3.58 -14.48
CA TYR A 351 7.50 -2.72 -13.36
C TYR A 351 6.53 -1.56 -13.18
N ILE A 352 6.53 -0.95 -12.00
CA ILE A 352 5.90 0.33 -11.74
C ILE A 352 6.96 1.26 -11.18
N LEU A 353 7.15 2.40 -11.84
CA LEU A 353 7.85 3.55 -11.27
C LEU A 353 6.79 4.60 -10.96
N GLY A 354 6.68 5.03 -9.72
CA GLY A 354 5.78 6.12 -9.38
C GLY A 354 6.32 7.02 -8.28
N SER A 355 5.91 8.28 -8.32
CA SER A 355 6.38 9.34 -7.46
C SER A 355 5.27 10.30 -7.04
N SER A 356 5.53 11.01 -5.94
CA SER A 356 4.86 12.25 -5.58
C SER A 356 5.82 13.42 -5.83
N GLN A 357 5.39 14.65 -5.52
CA GLN A 357 6.21 15.84 -5.70
C GLN A 357 7.36 16.00 -4.68
N GLY A 358 7.45 15.15 -3.66
CA GLY A 358 8.33 15.36 -2.51
C GLY A 358 7.75 16.32 -1.48
N GLY A 359 8.56 16.73 -0.50
CA GLY A 359 8.11 17.57 0.59
C GLY A 359 7.60 16.78 1.81
N LEU A 360 7.15 17.51 2.81
CA LEU A 360 6.48 16.95 3.99
C LEU A 360 5.02 16.66 3.65
N LEU A 361 4.67 15.47 3.14
CA LEU A 361 3.29 15.09 2.82
C LEU A 361 2.69 14.21 3.92
N GLN A 362 3.40 13.14 4.31
CA GLN A 362 3.04 12.20 5.39
C GLN A 362 4.28 11.84 6.21
N PRO A 363 4.85 12.83 6.93
CA PRO A 363 6.25 12.88 7.36
C PRO A 363 6.83 11.67 8.08
N ILE A 364 6.01 10.97 8.86
CA ILE A 364 6.47 9.82 9.64
C ILE A 364 6.65 8.58 8.75
N GLN A 365 5.80 8.39 7.75
CA GLN A 365 5.64 7.11 7.03
C GLN A 365 5.39 7.31 5.53
N GLN A 366 6.06 8.30 4.94
CA GLN A 366 5.94 8.62 3.52
C GLN A 366 6.97 7.83 2.71
N GLN A 367 6.56 7.35 1.54
CA GLN A 367 7.46 6.90 0.50
C GLN A 367 7.25 7.80 -0.71
N THR A 368 8.14 8.78 -0.90
CA THR A 368 8.00 9.82 -1.92
C THR A 368 7.95 9.25 -3.33
N TRP A 369 8.72 8.21 -3.60
CA TRP A 369 8.70 7.46 -4.84
C TRP A 369 9.12 6.01 -4.60
N SER A 370 8.70 5.13 -5.49
CA SER A 370 9.14 3.74 -5.50
C SER A 370 9.26 3.22 -6.92
N LEU A 371 10.23 2.33 -7.09
CA LEU A 371 10.33 1.45 -8.23
C LEU A 371 10.10 0.03 -7.72
N VAL A 372 9.08 -0.66 -8.22
CA VAL A 372 8.82 -2.07 -7.95
C VAL A 372 8.77 -2.83 -9.27
N TRP A 373 9.23 -4.08 -9.29
CA TRP A 373 9.22 -4.92 -10.50
C TRP A 373 8.65 -6.30 -10.25
N ARG A 374 8.16 -6.93 -11.31
CA ARG A 374 7.62 -8.29 -11.27
C ARG A 374 8.73 -9.29 -10.92
N GLU A 375 8.38 -10.29 -10.12
CA GLU A 375 9.18 -11.47 -9.85
C GLU A 375 8.29 -12.72 -10.03
N GLU A 376 8.87 -13.85 -10.42
CA GLU A 376 8.12 -15.10 -10.58
C GLU A 376 7.53 -15.61 -9.26
N ASN A 377 8.22 -15.35 -8.14
CA ASN A 377 7.77 -15.63 -6.78
C ASN A 377 8.16 -14.45 -5.89
N LEU A 378 7.19 -13.84 -5.23
CA LEU A 378 7.36 -12.67 -4.38
C LEU A 378 7.86 -12.99 -2.96
N GLU A 379 7.89 -14.26 -2.57
CA GLU A 379 8.31 -14.67 -1.23
C GLU A 379 9.79 -14.33 -0.97
N GLY A 380 10.04 -13.57 0.09
CA GLY A 380 11.38 -13.15 0.50
C GLY A 380 12.05 -12.11 -0.41
N LYS A 381 11.37 -11.63 -1.45
CA LYS A 381 11.93 -10.68 -2.42
C LYS A 381 11.91 -9.25 -1.90
N THR A 382 12.99 -8.55 -2.20
CA THR A 382 13.21 -7.12 -2.00
C THR A 382 13.26 -6.44 -3.36
N ASN A 383 12.22 -6.67 -4.16
CA ASN A 383 12.05 -6.18 -5.53
C ASN A 383 11.62 -4.70 -5.58
N THR A 384 12.42 -3.85 -4.94
CA THR A 384 12.12 -2.43 -4.72
C THR A 384 13.38 -1.56 -4.77
N MET A 385 13.22 -0.31 -5.20
CA MET A 385 14.22 0.74 -5.11
C MET A 385 13.52 2.06 -4.79
N PHE A 386 14.08 2.84 -3.87
CA PHE A 386 13.57 4.17 -3.50
C PHE A 386 14.68 4.97 -2.83
N GLY A 387 14.45 6.28 -2.66
CA GLY A 387 15.36 7.16 -1.93
C GLY A 387 14.60 8.24 -1.18
N LEU A 388 15.29 8.84 -0.22
CA LEU A 388 14.77 9.91 0.63
C LEU A 388 15.90 10.73 1.27
N GLN A 389 15.53 11.88 1.85
CA GLN A 389 16.30 12.49 2.93
C GLN A 389 15.67 12.11 4.28
N PRO A 390 16.37 11.34 5.15
CA PRO A 390 15.96 11.14 6.52
C PRO A 390 15.71 12.48 7.22
N TYR A 391 14.50 12.69 7.71
CA TYR A 391 14.12 13.90 8.42
C TYR A 391 13.33 13.54 9.66
N SER A 392 13.64 14.26 10.75
CA SER A 392 12.86 14.26 11.98
C SER A 392 12.87 15.68 12.55
N SER A 393 11.71 16.20 12.91
CA SER A 393 11.57 17.55 13.44
C SER A 393 10.29 17.72 14.26
N PRO A 394 10.31 18.58 15.30
CA PRO A 394 9.08 18.97 15.97
C PRO A 394 8.11 19.75 15.05
N ILE A 395 8.60 20.36 13.96
CA ILE A 395 7.74 21.02 12.96
C ILE A 395 6.75 20.03 12.36
N GLU A 396 7.24 18.88 11.88
CA GLU A 396 6.39 17.90 11.20
C GLU A 396 5.51 17.12 12.18
N GLY A 397 5.98 16.93 13.42
CA GLY A 397 5.18 16.36 14.49
C GLY A 397 4.00 17.26 14.84
N THR A 398 4.25 18.53 15.17
CA THR A 398 3.19 19.49 15.53
C THR A 398 2.24 19.83 14.37
N MET A 399 2.62 19.51 13.13
CA MET A 399 1.75 19.61 11.96
C MET A 399 0.52 18.69 12.07
N TYR A 400 0.67 17.47 12.61
CA TYR A 400 -0.38 16.44 12.62
C TYR A 400 -0.80 15.98 14.02
N PHE A 401 -0.07 16.34 15.07
CA PHE A 401 -0.36 15.92 16.44
C PHE A 401 -0.59 17.14 17.34
N SER A 402 -1.45 16.98 18.34
CA SER A 402 -1.73 18.04 19.32
C SER A 402 -0.60 18.24 20.33
N SER A 403 0.36 17.32 20.42
CA SER A 403 1.50 17.39 21.33
C SER A 403 2.33 18.67 21.17
N ASP A 404 3.06 18.99 22.24
CA ASP A 404 3.90 20.18 22.29
C ASP A 404 5.20 19.99 21.52
N TRP A 405 5.75 21.10 21.02
CA TRP A 405 6.98 21.16 20.23
C TRP A 405 8.14 20.39 20.89
N ASP A 406 8.33 20.57 22.19
CA ASP A 406 9.45 19.98 22.93
C ASP A 406 9.33 18.47 23.15
N THR A 407 8.15 17.88 22.98
CA THR A 407 7.89 16.47 23.30
C THR A 407 7.45 15.63 22.12
N VAL A 408 6.94 16.25 21.05
CA VAL A 408 6.29 15.52 19.95
C VAL A 408 7.24 14.56 19.22
N THR A 409 8.50 14.95 19.01
CA THR A 409 9.50 14.10 18.34
C THR A 409 9.74 12.83 19.14
N ASP A 410 9.93 12.96 20.46
CA ASP A 410 10.15 11.82 21.36
C ASP A 410 8.91 10.92 21.45
N LEU A 411 7.71 11.50 21.47
CA LEU A 411 6.46 10.74 21.49
C LEU A 411 6.30 9.91 20.21
N ILE A 412 6.61 10.49 19.04
CA ILE A 412 6.60 9.77 17.77
C ILE A 412 7.66 8.66 17.80
N ALA A 413 8.90 8.97 18.20
CA ALA A 413 10.00 8.00 18.26
C ALA A 413 9.72 6.81 19.20
N ARG A 414 8.93 7.00 20.28
CA ARG A 414 8.50 5.86 21.13
C ARG A 414 7.56 4.89 20.42
N SER A 415 6.75 5.38 19.47
CA SER A 415 5.82 4.55 18.69
C SER A 415 6.42 4.04 17.38
N LYS A 416 7.30 4.84 16.77
CA LYS A 416 7.97 4.63 15.48
C LYS A 416 9.45 4.88 15.69
N VAL A 417 10.15 3.88 16.22
CA VAL A 417 11.53 4.02 16.70
C VAL A 417 12.49 4.52 15.62
N ASP A 418 12.25 4.16 14.38
CA ASP A 418 13.03 4.56 13.21
C ASP A 418 12.79 6.02 12.79
N TYR A 419 11.71 6.67 13.27
CA TYR A 419 11.37 8.04 12.87
C TYR A 419 12.52 9.03 13.08
N ASP A 420 13.24 8.92 14.19
CA ASP A 420 14.36 9.79 14.54
C ASP A 420 15.72 9.10 14.34
N SER A 421 15.89 8.46 13.18
CA SER A 421 17.13 7.78 12.80
C SER A 421 17.71 8.31 11.48
N PRO A 422 19.06 8.45 11.36
CA PRO A 422 19.70 8.83 10.10
C PRO A 422 19.61 7.75 9.02
N ASP A 423 19.20 6.51 9.35
CA ASP A 423 19.09 5.37 8.43
C ASP A 423 17.65 4.88 8.21
N LYS A 424 16.65 5.70 8.58
CA LYS A 424 15.23 5.43 8.30
C LYS A 424 14.98 5.26 6.80
N LEU A 425 14.01 4.43 6.45
CA LEU A 425 13.68 4.06 5.06
C LEU A 425 12.45 4.79 4.52
N GLU A 426 11.54 5.19 5.40
CA GLU A 426 10.38 6.04 5.11
C GLU A 426 10.56 7.43 5.71
N GLY A 427 9.88 8.41 5.15
CA GLY A 427 9.80 9.75 5.69
C GLY A 427 9.58 10.78 4.59
N GLY A 428 9.08 11.95 4.97
CA GLY A 428 9.05 13.12 4.11
C GLY A 428 10.14 14.10 4.53
N SER A 429 10.62 14.91 3.59
CA SER A 429 11.59 15.98 3.87
C SER A 429 11.11 17.29 3.26
N PRO A 430 11.21 18.44 3.97
CA PRO A 430 10.91 19.74 3.36
C PRO A 430 11.94 20.15 2.30
N TYR A 431 13.04 19.42 2.19
CA TYR A 431 14.17 19.70 1.30
C TYR A 431 14.22 18.78 0.09
N GLU A 432 13.17 17.99 -0.14
CA GLU A 432 13.09 17.03 -1.23
C GLU A 432 12.08 17.49 -2.29
N GLN A 433 12.51 17.50 -3.55
CA GLN A 433 11.64 17.68 -4.70
C GLN A 433 11.85 16.55 -5.70
N VAL A 434 10.78 15.82 -5.99
CA VAL A 434 10.79 14.69 -6.91
C VAL A 434 9.89 14.98 -8.10
N PHE A 435 10.38 14.63 -9.28
CA PHE A 435 9.69 14.82 -10.54
C PHE A 435 9.90 13.60 -11.43
N GLN A 436 8.83 13.12 -12.07
CA GLN A 436 8.87 11.94 -12.93
C GLN A 436 8.25 12.24 -14.30
N HIS A 437 8.84 11.63 -15.32
CA HIS A 437 8.24 11.48 -16.64
C HIS A 437 8.42 10.02 -17.11
N LYS A 438 7.31 9.27 -17.19
CA LYS A 438 7.32 7.84 -17.53
C LYS A 438 8.41 7.06 -16.75
N SER A 439 9.40 6.53 -17.46
CA SER A 439 10.53 5.71 -16.98
C SER A 439 11.70 6.51 -16.38
N SER A 440 11.60 7.84 -16.34
CA SER A 440 12.66 8.73 -15.87
C SER A 440 12.20 9.48 -14.63
N LEU A 441 13.03 9.50 -13.59
CA LEU A 441 12.78 10.23 -12.35
C LEU A 441 13.98 11.10 -12.01
N ILE A 442 13.71 12.32 -11.56
CA ILE A 442 14.68 13.29 -11.07
C ILE A 442 14.32 13.60 -9.62
N SER A 443 15.31 13.57 -8.73
CA SER A 443 15.19 14.09 -7.38
C SER A 443 16.24 15.17 -7.14
N LEU A 444 15.84 16.27 -6.52
CA LEU A 444 16.69 17.40 -6.16
C LEU A 444 16.55 17.73 -4.67
N TYR A 445 17.67 18.07 -4.04
CA TYR A 445 17.73 18.39 -2.62
C TYR A 445 18.55 19.64 -2.36
N ASP A 446 18.00 20.58 -1.60
CA ASP A 446 18.71 21.76 -1.08
C ASP A 446 18.57 21.78 0.45
N ILE A 447 19.47 21.05 1.11
CA ILE A 447 19.43 20.79 2.55
C ILE A 447 20.19 21.91 3.28
N PRO A 448 19.55 22.67 4.18
CA PRO A 448 20.22 23.68 4.97
C PRO A 448 21.30 23.10 5.90
N GLU A 449 22.38 23.86 6.11
CA GLU A 449 23.37 23.56 7.15
C GLU A 449 22.70 23.47 8.53
N GLY A 450 23.15 22.53 9.37
CA GLY A 450 22.56 22.29 10.69
C GLY A 450 21.29 21.43 10.68
N THR A 451 20.79 21.01 9.52
CA THR A 451 19.73 19.98 9.44
C THR A 451 20.16 18.72 10.18
N ARG A 452 19.27 18.16 11.03
CA ARG A 452 19.56 17.05 11.96
C ARG A 452 20.23 15.85 11.30
N PHE A 453 19.74 15.43 10.14
CA PHE A 453 20.35 14.38 9.31
C PHE A 453 20.67 14.95 7.91
N PRO A 454 21.84 15.58 7.74
CA PRO A 454 22.20 16.25 6.49
C PRO A 454 22.75 15.21 5.49
N LEU A 455 21.89 14.31 5.04
CA LEU A 455 22.22 13.25 4.09
C LEU A 455 21.01 12.87 3.24
N ILE A 456 21.27 12.34 2.04
CA ILE A 456 20.27 11.58 1.28
C ILE A 456 20.68 10.10 1.28
N SER A 457 19.69 9.23 1.23
CA SER A 457 19.85 7.78 1.25
C SER A 457 19.01 7.18 0.12
N THR A 458 19.63 6.37 -0.74
CA THR A 458 18.91 5.63 -1.79
C THR A 458 19.14 4.14 -1.60
N LEU A 459 18.07 3.38 -1.38
CA LEU A 459 18.11 1.94 -1.26
C LEU A 459 18.42 1.31 -2.61
N PHE A 460 19.48 0.51 -2.66
CA PHE A 460 19.72 -0.52 -3.66
C PHE A 460 19.47 -1.86 -3.00
N SER A 461 18.33 -2.47 -3.30
CA SER A 461 17.97 -3.75 -2.70
C SER A 461 18.94 -4.85 -3.10
N ARG A 462 18.97 -5.92 -2.28
CA ARG A 462 19.72 -7.13 -2.59
C ARG A 462 19.32 -7.78 -3.91
N ASP A 463 18.13 -7.50 -4.43
CA ASP A 463 17.62 -8.06 -5.68
C ASP A 463 17.98 -7.24 -6.91
N ILE A 464 18.64 -6.08 -6.74
CA ILE A 464 19.38 -5.42 -7.80
C ILE A 464 20.73 -6.14 -7.98
N LYS A 465 20.80 -6.99 -8.99
CA LYS A 465 22.01 -7.74 -9.36
C LYS A 465 22.84 -6.97 -10.39
N GLN A 466 24.02 -7.50 -10.69
CA GLN A 466 24.93 -6.96 -11.73
C GLN A 466 25.21 -5.46 -11.55
N ARG A 467 25.37 -5.04 -10.29
CA ARG A 467 25.61 -3.64 -9.97
C ARG A 467 27.00 -3.21 -10.45
N ILE A 468 27.06 -2.17 -11.28
CA ILE A 468 28.30 -1.64 -11.85
C ILE A 468 28.36 -0.13 -11.61
N GLU A 469 29.37 0.33 -10.87
CA GLU A 469 29.73 1.74 -10.79
C GLU A 469 30.60 2.08 -11.99
N ASP A 470 30.01 2.73 -12.98
CA ASP A 470 30.67 3.00 -14.26
C ASP A 470 31.52 4.26 -14.21
N HIS A 471 32.56 4.31 -15.03
CA HIS A 471 33.43 5.49 -15.19
C HIS A 471 32.70 6.74 -15.70
N SER A 472 31.56 6.60 -16.40
CA SER A 472 30.69 7.73 -16.72
C SER A 472 30.05 8.35 -15.46
N GLY A 473 30.10 7.62 -14.33
CA GLY A 473 29.46 7.83 -13.04
C GLY A 473 27.96 7.51 -13.02
N TRP A 474 27.48 6.73 -14.00
CA TRP A 474 26.22 6.01 -13.85
C TRP A 474 26.46 4.77 -12.98
N ILE A 475 25.47 4.41 -12.16
CA ILE A 475 25.43 3.16 -11.42
C ILE A 475 24.35 2.31 -12.08
N PHE A 476 24.76 1.22 -12.71
CA PHE A 476 23.87 0.29 -13.39
C PHE A 476 23.48 -0.86 -12.48
N GLY A 477 22.29 -1.43 -12.67
CA GLY A 477 21.87 -2.68 -12.07
C GLY A 477 20.74 -3.35 -12.87
N GLN A 478 20.41 -4.58 -12.49
CA GLN A 478 19.26 -5.31 -13.03
C GLN A 478 18.44 -5.89 -11.88
N GLY A 479 17.14 -5.58 -11.84
CA GLY A 479 16.17 -6.21 -10.93
C GLY A 479 15.16 -7.02 -11.74
N GLY A 480 15.20 -8.35 -11.63
CA GLY A 480 14.32 -9.24 -12.42
C GLY A 480 14.31 -8.88 -13.92
N PRO A 481 13.13 -8.57 -14.52
CA PRO A 481 12.97 -8.18 -15.92
C PRO A 481 13.27 -6.69 -16.21
N LEU A 482 13.96 -5.98 -15.32
CA LEU A 482 14.19 -4.54 -15.40
C LEU A 482 15.67 -4.17 -15.37
N TYR A 483 16.12 -3.36 -16.34
CA TYR A 483 17.38 -2.64 -16.27
C TYR A 483 17.22 -1.29 -15.58
N ILE A 484 18.21 -0.95 -14.74
CA ILE A 484 18.22 0.23 -13.89
C ILE A 484 19.51 1.01 -14.13
N ALA A 485 19.39 2.32 -14.33
CA ALA A 485 20.50 3.26 -14.35
C ALA A 485 20.25 4.41 -13.38
N TYR A 486 21.17 4.62 -12.45
CA TYR A 486 21.08 5.65 -11.42
C TYR A 486 22.29 6.59 -11.51
N ARG A 487 22.06 7.90 -11.61
CA ARG A 487 23.11 8.92 -11.72
C ARG A 487 23.08 9.82 -10.49
N PRO A 488 23.96 9.60 -9.50
CA PRO A 488 24.12 10.56 -8.42
C PRO A 488 24.81 11.84 -8.94
N PHE A 489 24.40 13.00 -8.44
CA PHE A 489 25.05 14.27 -8.76
C PHE A 489 26.21 14.60 -7.81
N ALA A 490 26.26 13.96 -6.65
CA ALA A 490 27.35 14.06 -5.68
C ALA A 490 27.83 12.67 -5.24
N PRO A 491 29.09 12.53 -4.79
CA PRO A 491 29.61 11.27 -4.27
C PRO A 491 28.79 10.73 -3.10
N GLY A 492 28.79 9.41 -2.94
CA GLY A 492 28.14 8.72 -1.82
C GLY A 492 28.96 7.54 -1.32
N GLU A 493 28.56 7.03 -0.16
CA GLU A 493 29.15 5.85 0.48
C GLU A 493 28.09 4.74 0.55
N TRP A 494 28.47 3.52 0.20
CA TRP A 494 27.61 2.34 0.40
C TRP A 494 27.56 1.97 1.89
N LYS A 495 26.37 2.01 2.46
CA LYS A 495 26.09 1.54 3.82
C LYS A 495 25.17 0.32 3.78
N PRO A 496 25.30 -0.65 4.71
CA PRO A 496 24.25 -1.65 4.89
C PRO A 496 22.93 -0.95 5.28
N VAL A 497 21.79 -1.55 4.96
CA VAL A 497 20.51 -1.07 5.51
C VAL A 497 20.54 -1.17 7.04
N ASP A 498 19.98 -0.18 7.73
CA ASP A 498 20.03 -0.06 9.21
C ASP A 498 21.48 -0.12 9.74
N TRP A 499 22.34 0.76 9.21
CA TRP A 499 23.74 0.84 9.60
C TRP A 499 23.95 1.29 11.05
N THR A 500 22.97 1.96 11.66
CA THR A 500 22.95 2.26 13.10
C THR A 500 22.63 1.02 13.94
N GLY A 501 21.89 0.07 13.36
CA GLY A 501 21.50 -1.16 14.00
C GLY A 501 20.31 -1.04 14.94
N LEU A 502 19.51 0.01 14.79
CA LEU A 502 18.35 0.30 15.62
C LEU A 502 17.29 -0.80 15.48
N LEU A 503 16.87 -1.11 14.25
CA LEU A 503 15.80 -2.08 14.00
C LEU A 503 16.30 -3.52 14.11
N LYS A 504 17.47 -3.85 13.58
CA LYS A 504 18.08 -5.19 13.75
C LYS A 504 18.42 -5.50 15.21
N GLY A 505 18.56 -4.47 16.05
CA GLY A 505 18.70 -4.58 17.50
C GLY A 505 17.37 -4.86 18.23
N GLY A 506 16.25 -4.92 17.52
CA GLY A 506 14.92 -5.24 18.06
C GLY A 506 14.09 -4.04 18.53
N ALA A 507 14.56 -2.80 18.34
CA ALA A 507 13.75 -1.63 18.65
C ALA A 507 12.45 -1.63 17.82
N GLY A 508 11.30 -1.28 18.40
CA GLY A 508 10.03 -1.24 17.68
C GLY A 508 9.18 -2.53 17.71
N GLY A 509 9.64 -3.60 18.36
CA GLY A 509 8.85 -4.79 18.61
C GLY A 509 8.45 -5.56 17.33
N TRP A 510 7.15 -5.63 17.04
CA TRP A 510 6.64 -6.50 15.97
C TRP A 510 7.11 -6.07 14.56
N PHE A 511 7.33 -4.77 14.31
CA PHE A 511 7.75 -4.30 13.00
C PHE A 511 9.26 -4.42 12.75
N SER A 512 10.06 -4.65 13.81
CA SER A 512 11.49 -5.02 13.70
C SER A 512 11.75 -6.52 13.79
N THR A 513 10.70 -7.33 13.97
CA THR A 513 10.83 -8.79 14.01
C THR A 513 11.33 -9.31 12.67
N GLY A 514 12.47 -10.02 12.69
CA GLY A 514 13.14 -10.53 11.49
C GLY A 514 13.81 -9.46 10.64
N PHE A 515 13.99 -8.23 11.15
CA PHE A 515 14.48 -7.11 10.33
C PHE A 515 15.90 -7.32 9.82
N LYS A 516 16.74 -8.04 10.57
CA LYS A 516 18.09 -8.42 10.14
C LYS A 516 18.03 -9.21 8.83
N GLU A 517 17.17 -10.22 8.76
CA GLU A 517 16.99 -11.08 7.59
C GLU A 517 16.31 -10.33 6.43
N LEU A 518 15.39 -9.41 6.74
CA LEU A 518 14.74 -8.56 5.75
C LEU A 518 15.72 -7.60 5.06
N SER A 519 16.68 -7.06 5.81
CA SER A 519 17.61 -6.03 5.33
C SER A 519 18.93 -6.59 4.78
N GLU A 520 19.29 -7.83 5.17
CA GLU A 520 20.55 -8.47 4.77
C GLU A 520 20.76 -8.47 3.26
N GLY A 521 21.97 -8.10 2.83
CA GLY A 521 22.39 -8.00 1.44
C GLY A 521 21.96 -6.71 0.72
N SER A 522 21.00 -5.96 1.26
CA SER A 522 20.61 -4.66 0.72
C SER A 522 21.53 -3.56 1.23
N GLN A 523 21.74 -2.52 0.42
CA GLN A 523 22.60 -1.39 0.78
C GLN A 523 21.94 -0.07 0.42
N CYS A 524 22.27 0.98 1.15
CA CYS A 524 21.91 2.35 0.81
C CYS A 524 23.15 3.09 0.29
N LEU A 525 23.01 3.81 -0.82
CA LEU A 525 23.98 4.81 -1.23
C LEU A 525 23.69 6.10 -0.46
N VAL A 526 24.59 6.48 0.45
CA VAL A 526 24.43 7.61 1.36
C VAL A 526 25.32 8.77 0.91
N SER A 527 24.73 9.91 0.57
CA SER A 527 25.48 11.12 0.22
C SER A 527 25.21 12.24 1.23
N ARG A 528 26.27 12.94 1.65
CA ARG A 528 26.21 14.02 2.66
C ARG A 528 26.33 15.43 2.04
N SER A 529 26.36 15.53 0.72
CA SER A 529 26.31 16.84 0.06
C SER A 529 24.96 17.49 0.30
N LEU A 530 24.99 18.73 0.79
CA LEU A 530 23.80 19.50 1.16
C LEU A 530 22.95 19.89 -0.07
N LYS A 531 23.61 20.33 -1.13
CA LYS A 531 23.01 20.52 -2.45
C LYS A 531 23.27 19.27 -3.28
N ASN A 532 22.21 18.58 -3.68
CA ASN A 532 22.30 17.24 -4.22
C ASN A 532 21.16 16.92 -5.18
N GLY A 533 21.26 15.75 -5.81
CA GLY A 533 20.21 15.18 -6.61
C GLY A 533 20.66 13.90 -7.30
N TYR A 534 19.73 13.30 -8.02
CA TYR A 534 20.01 12.14 -8.86
C TYR A 534 18.97 12.01 -9.98
N ILE A 535 19.36 11.23 -11.00
CA ILE A 535 18.44 10.70 -12.01
C ILE A 535 18.32 9.19 -11.82
N LEU A 536 17.10 8.68 -11.98
CA LEU A 536 16.82 7.27 -12.21
C LEU A 536 16.22 7.13 -13.61
N GLN A 537 16.79 6.22 -14.40
CA GLN A 537 16.26 5.82 -15.70
C GLN A 537 16.14 4.30 -15.72
N VAL A 538 14.97 3.80 -16.06
CA VAL A 538 14.71 2.35 -16.13
C VAL A 538 14.18 1.94 -17.49
N ALA A 539 14.33 0.67 -17.83
CA ALA A 539 13.75 0.07 -19.02
C ALA A 539 13.59 -1.46 -18.86
N PRO A 540 12.56 -2.07 -19.47
CA PRO A 540 12.44 -3.52 -19.44
C PRO A 540 13.61 -4.15 -20.20
N VAL A 541 14.05 -5.34 -19.77
CA VAL A 541 15.15 -6.06 -20.45
C VAL A 541 14.84 -6.35 -21.91
N THR A 542 13.55 -6.49 -22.26
CA THR A 542 13.06 -6.75 -23.62
C THR A 542 13.22 -5.56 -24.57
N ALA A 543 13.54 -4.36 -24.07
CA ALA A 543 13.79 -3.18 -24.89
C ALA A 543 15.22 -3.10 -25.45
N PHE A 544 16.12 -4.00 -25.05
CA PHE A 544 17.52 -4.01 -25.45
C PHE A 544 17.98 -5.43 -25.77
N ASP A 545 18.87 -5.59 -26.75
CA ASP A 545 19.45 -6.89 -27.09
C ASP A 545 20.38 -7.40 -25.98
N SER A 546 20.96 -6.48 -25.20
CA SER A 546 21.82 -6.82 -24.07
C SER A 546 21.91 -5.72 -23.01
N TYR A 547 22.34 -6.11 -21.81
CA TYR A 547 22.64 -5.17 -20.73
C TYR A 547 23.73 -4.17 -21.12
N LYS A 548 24.70 -4.58 -21.95
CA LYS A 548 25.75 -3.69 -22.46
C LYS A 548 25.17 -2.61 -23.38
N GLU A 549 24.25 -2.99 -24.27
CA GLU A 549 23.58 -2.03 -25.16
C GLU A 549 22.76 -1.00 -24.36
N PHE A 550 22.04 -1.46 -23.33
CA PHE A 550 21.38 -0.56 -22.39
C PHE A 550 22.38 0.43 -21.78
N GLN A 551 23.51 -0.04 -21.26
CA GLN A 551 24.54 0.82 -20.68
C GLN A 551 25.11 1.82 -21.69
N ASP A 552 25.44 1.37 -22.90
CA ASP A 552 25.98 2.21 -23.97
C ASP A 552 24.98 3.29 -24.38
N THR A 553 23.69 2.93 -24.47
CA THR A 553 22.59 3.87 -24.74
C THR A 553 22.48 4.91 -23.63
N ILE A 554 22.45 4.49 -22.35
CA ILE A 554 22.38 5.41 -21.20
C ILE A 554 23.58 6.36 -21.16
N ARG A 555 24.80 5.88 -21.44
CA ARG A 555 26.01 6.72 -21.50
C ARG A 555 25.89 7.82 -22.56
N SER A 556 25.17 7.56 -23.65
CA SER A 556 24.97 8.52 -24.74
C SER A 556 23.89 9.56 -24.47
N LEU A 557 23.06 9.38 -23.44
CA LEU A 557 21.96 10.29 -23.14
C LEU A 557 22.49 11.68 -22.71
N PRO A 558 21.99 12.77 -23.31
CA PRO A 558 22.33 14.12 -22.89
C PRO A 558 21.97 14.39 -21.43
N ILE A 559 22.97 14.80 -20.64
CA ILE A 559 22.82 15.20 -19.25
C ILE A 559 23.73 16.40 -18.95
N GLU A 560 23.14 17.42 -18.34
CA GLU A 560 23.85 18.55 -17.75
C GLU A 560 23.23 18.85 -16.38
N PHE A 561 24.05 19.00 -15.33
CA PHE A 561 23.56 19.39 -14.01
C PHE A 561 24.54 20.32 -13.32
N SER A 562 24.02 21.17 -12.43
CA SER A 562 24.80 22.01 -11.53
C SER A 562 24.19 21.95 -10.13
N LEU A 563 25.05 21.80 -9.11
CA LEU A 563 24.64 21.84 -7.70
C LEU A 563 24.64 23.25 -7.13
N GLU A 564 25.38 24.18 -7.73
CA GLU A 564 25.53 25.56 -7.27
C GLU A 564 24.96 26.57 -8.28
N PRO A 565 24.38 27.70 -7.82
CA PRO A 565 24.02 28.01 -6.43
C PRO A 565 22.80 27.22 -5.93
N THR A 566 22.08 26.55 -6.83
CA THR A 566 20.88 25.77 -6.52
C THR A 566 20.86 24.54 -7.43
N PRO A 567 20.60 23.33 -6.92
CA PRO A 567 20.54 22.11 -7.71
C PRO A 567 19.64 22.26 -8.93
N SER A 568 20.16 21.88 -10.09
CA SER A 568 19.44 21.90 -11.36
C SER A 568 19.98 20.86 -12.31
N VAL A 569 19.12 20.35 -13.20
CA VAL A 569 19.44 19.34 -14.19
C VAL A 569 18.63 19.55 -15.47
N GLN A 570 19.27 19.29 -16.60
CA GLN A 570 18.67 19.03 -17.90
C GLN A 570 19.07 17.61 -18.32
N PHE A 571 18.08 16.75 -18.56
CA PHE A 571 18.27 15.35 -18.91
C PHE A 571 17.33 14.95 -20.04
N THR A 572 17.83 14.21 -21.02
CA THR A 572 16.98 13.61 -22.06
C THR A 572 16.83 12.12 -21.76
N GLY A 573 15.60 11.68 -21.49
CA GLY A 573 15.31 10.28 -21.17
C GLY A 573 15.39 9.34 -22.37
N LEU A 574 15.22 8.04 -22.13
CA LEU A 574 15.20 7.02 -23.19
C LEU A 574 14.11 7.23 -24.24
N ASP A 575 13.04 7.95 -23.90
CA ASP A 575 11.96 8.30 -24.85
C ASP A 575 12.26 9.56 -25.68
N GLY A 576 13.48 10.10 -25.57
CA GLY A 576 13.94 11.29 -26.30
C GLY A 576 13.37 12.61 -25.78
N VAL A 577 12.60 12.59 -24.69
CA VAL A 577 11.99 13.79 -24.12
C VAL A 577 12.98 14.51 -23.21
N ALA A 578 13.21 15.79 -23.47
CA ALA A 578 14.00 16.66 -22.61
C ALA A 578 13.23 17.03 -21.34
N LEU A 579 13.85 16.79 -20.19
CA LEU A 579 13.38 17.10 -18.85
C LEU A 579 14.29 18.16 -18.23
N THR A 580 13.71 19.21 -17.66
CA THR A 580 14.46 20.24 -16.94
C THR A 580 13.86 20.46 -15.58
N ALA A 581 14.70 20.42 -14.54
CA ALA A 581 14.30 20.69 -13.16
C ALA A 581 15.34 21.59 -12.48
N ARG A 582 14.85 22.49 -11.63
CA ARG A 582 15.66 23.31 -10.71
C ARG A 582 14.95 23.30 -9.37
N TYR A 583 15.68 23.07 -8.29
CA TYR A 583 15.10 23.08 -6.96
C TYR A 583 14.39 24.42 -6.69
N GLY A 584 13.17 24.36 -6.15
CA GLY A 584 12.31 25.53 -5.90
C GLY A 584 11.57 26.08 -7.12
N SER A 585 11.69 25.44 -8.29
CA SER A 585 11.02 25.85 -9.53
C SER A 585 10.14 24.73 -10.10
N THR A 586 9.10 25.08 -10.86
CA THR A 586 8.29 24.09 -11.58
C THR A 586 9.12 23.39 -12.65
N PRO A 587 9.19 22.05 -12.68
CA PRO A 587 9.91 21.32 -13.72
C PRO A 587 9.20 21.43 -15.08
N THR A 588 9.94 21.13 -16.14
CA THR A 588 9.41 21.16 -17.52
C THR A 588 9.63 19.83 -18.24
N VAL A 589 8.67 19.49 -19.10
CA VAL A 589 8.70 18.34 -20.01
C VAL A 589 8.65 18.88 -21.44
N ALA A 590 9.66 18.59 -22.26
CA ALA A 590 9.79 19.14 -23.60
C ALA A 590 9.62 20.68 -23.63
N GLY A 591 10.22 21.36 -22.64
CA GLY A 591 10.14 22.83 -22.49
C GLY A 591 8.80 23.36 -21.97
N LYS A 592 7.80 22.52 -21.70
CA LYS A 592 6.51 22.92 -21.15
C LYS A 592 6.47 22.71 -19.63
N PRO A 593 6.17 23.74 -18.82
CA PRO A 593 6.01 23.57 -17.37
C PRO A 593 4.93 22.56 -17.02
N VAL A 594 5.17 21.75 -15.98
CA VAL A 594 4.15 20.86 -15.43
C VAL A 594 3.05 21.69 -14.76
N ASP A 595 1.82 21.50 -15.20
CA ASP A 595 0.65 22.25 -14.70
C ASP A 595 -0.14 21.40 -13.69
N HIS A 596 0.17 21.58 -12.41
CA HIS A 596 -0.53 20.90 -11.31
C HIS A 596 -1.99 21.34 -11.13
N SER A 597 -2.38 22.52 -11.64
CA SER A 597 -3.75 23.04 -11.45
C SER A 597 -4.82 22.24 -12.20
N LYS A 598 -4.40 21.50 -13.24
CA LYS A 598 -5.26 20.66 -14.08
C LYS A 598 -5.41 19.23 -13.58
N TRP A 599 -4.76 18.87 -12.48
CA TRP A 599 -4.78 17.50 -11.99
C TRP A 599 -6.15 17.11 -11.44
N LYS A 600 -6.58 15.92 -11.85
CA LYS A 600 -7.84 15.29 -11.46
C LYS A 600 -7.59 14.33 -10.29
N LEU A 601 -8.65 13.90 -9.60
CA LEU A 601 -8.53 12.88 -8.56
C LEU A 601 -8.00 11.57 -9.15
N PHE A 602 -8.49 11.21 -10.34
CA PHE A 602 -7.94 10.15 -11.19
C PHE A 602 -7.85 10.65 -12.63
N ASP A 603 -6.69 10.45 -13.25
CA ASP A 603 -6.39 10.73 -14.65
C ASP A 603 -5.51 9.63 -15.23
N GLY A 604 -6.16 8.54 -15.67
CA GLY A 604 -5.52 7.43 -16.36
C GLY A 604 -6.45 6.80 -17.41
N PRO A 605 -5.97 5.78 -18.15
CA PRO A 605 -6.77 5.11 -19.17
C PRO A 605 -7.96 4.32 -18.59
N PHE A 606 -7.86 3.91 -17.33
CA PHE A 606 -8.87 3.07 -16.67
C PHE A 606 -9.75 3.82 -15.67
N ALA A 607 -9.39 5.05 -15.33
CA ALA A 607 -10.05 5.81 -14.27
C ALA A 607 -10.06 7.32 -14.57
N GLN A 608 -11.22 7.95 -14.43
CA GLN A 608 -11.40 9.39 -14.57
C GLN A 608 -12.28 9.93 -13.46
N ALA A 609 -11.84 10.99 -12.77
CA ALA A 609 -12.63 11.69 -11.76
C ALA A 609 -12.15 13.12 -11.54
N ASP A 610 -12.98 14.11 -11.84
CA ASP A 610 -12.63 15.51 -11.62
C ASP A 610 -12.65 15.89 -10.13
N ARG A 611 -11.84 16.89 -9.77
CA ARG A 611 -11.85 17.47 -8.41
C ARG A 611 -13.25 17.99 -8.05
N LYS A 612 -13.69 17.75 -6.81
CA LYS A 612 -15.01 18.11 -6.25
C LYS A 612 -16.22 17.46 -6.94
N SER A 613 -16.00 16.50 -7.86
CA SER A 613 -17.10 15.89 -8.61
C SER A 613 -17.95 14.96 -7.75
N GLN A 614 -17.35 14.27 -6.76
CA GLN A 614 -17.98 13.16 -6.04
C GLN A 614 -18.42 12.03 -6.98
N THR A 615 -17.70 11.88 -8.09
CA THR A 615 -17.96 10.87 -9.11
C THR A 615 -16.67 10.16 -9.48
N LEU A 616 -16.80 8.92 -9.95
CA LEU A 616 -15.70 8.14 -10.49
C LEU A 616 -16.18 7.33 -11.68
N GLU A 617 -15.50 7.46 -12.82
CA GLU A 617 -15.73 6.62 -13.99
C GLU A 617 -14.60 5.60 -14.12
N MET A 618 -14.95 4.31 -14.05
CA MET A 618 -14.07 3.21 -14.43
C MET A 618 -14.28 2.89 -15.90
N ILE A 619 -13.17 2.69 -16.62
CA ILE A 619 -13.14 2.58 -18.07
C ILE A 619 -12.43 1.28 -18.45
N TYR A 620 -13.07 0.43 -19.24
CA TYR A 620 -12.40 -0.73 -19.84
C TYR A 620 -12.99 -1.03 -21.23
N GLY A 621 -12.23 -0.75 -22.29
CA GLY A 621 -12.74 -0.82 -23.66
C GLY A 621 -13.99 0.07 -23.83
N GLN A 622 -15.11 -0.53 -24.25
CA GLN A 622 -16.40 0.15 -24.36
C GLN A 622 -17.20 0.17 -23.05
N GLN A 623 -16.83 -0.63 -22.06
CA GLN A 623 -17.53 -0.69 -20.79
C GLN A 623 -17.22 0.53 -19.93
N ARG A 624 -18.24 1.04 -19.25
CA ARG A 624 -18.13 2.07 -18.20
C ARG A 624 -18.80 1.57 -16.93
N TYR A 625 -18.21 1.90 -15.80
CA TYR A 625 -18.86 1.77 -14.50
C TYR A 625 -18.72 3.10 -13.76
N PHE A 626 -19.86 3.79 -13.63
CA PHE A 626 -19.92 5.15 -13.11
C PHE A 626 -20.48 5.14 -11.68
N LEU A 627 -19.71 5.68 -10.74
CA LEU A 627 -20.10 5.91 -9.35
C LEU A 627 -20.48 7.37 -9.16
N ASP A 628 -21.67 7.63 -8.62
CA ASP A 628 -22.17 8.96 -8.27
C ASP A 628 -22.48 9.02 -6.77
N PHE A 629 -21.51 9.49 -5.98
CA PHE A 629 -21.62 9.52 -4.52
C PHE A 629 -22.60 10.59 -4.05
N LYS A 630 -22.88 11.63 -4.85
CA LYS A 630 -23.84 12.67 -4.50
C LYS A 630 -25.27 12.12 -4.54
N ASN A 631 -25.60 11.39 -5.60
CA ASN A 631 -26.93 10.81 -5.77
C ASN A 631 -27.05 9.39 -5.20
N GLY A 632 -25.95 8.78 -4.77
CA GLY A 632 -25.92 7.41 -4.27
C GLY A 632 -26.33 6.41 -5.35
N SER A 633 -25.62 6.40 -6.48
CA SER A 633 -25.90 5.46 -7.56
C SER A 633 -24.63 4.91 -8.20
N ALA A 634 -24.72 3.68 -8.69
CA ALA A 634 -23.67 3.03 -9.47
C ALA A 634 -24.31 2.46 -10.76
N LYS A 635 -23.73 2.74 -11.92
CA LYS A 635 -24.31 2.35 -13.22
C LYS A 635 -23.25 1.76 -14.14
N THR A 636 -23.57 0.64 -14.75
CA THR A 636 -22.78 0.06 -15.84
C THR A 636 -23.41 0.44 -17.18
N SER A 637 -22.59 0.85 -18.14
CA SER A 637 -23.02 1.11 -19.52
C SER A 637 -21.98 0.62 -20.53
N ILE A 638 -22.40 0.46 -21.78
CA ILE A 638 -21.53 0.18 -22.93
C ILE A 638 -21.62 1.38 -23.87
N VAL A 639 -20.49 2.02 -24.14
CA VAL A 639 -20.40 3.10 -25.14
C VAL A 639 -20.33 2.44 -26.51
N THR A 640 -21.38 2.61 -27.31
CA THR A 640 -21.35 2.28 -28.72
C THR A 640 -20.65 3.43 -29.46
N GLU A 641 -19.64 3.13 -30.27
CA GLU A 641 -19.10 4.14 -31.18
C GLU A 641 -20.22 4.60 -32.13
N PRO A 642 -20.34 5.92 -32.41
CA PRO A 642 -21.36 6.44 -33.31
C PRO A 642 -21.23 5.95 -34.76
#